data_AF-A0A9D2YA11-F1
#
_entry.id   AF-A0A9D2YA11-F1
#
_cell.length_a   1.000
_cell.length_b   1.000
_cell.length_c   1.000
_cell.angle_alpha   90.00
_cell.angle_beta   90.00
_cell.angle_gamma   90.00
#
_symmetry.space_group_name_H-M   'P 1'
#
loop_
_entity.id
_entity.type
_entity.pdbx_description
1 polymer ?
#
loop_
_entity_poly.entity_id
_entity_poly.type
_entity_poly.pdbx_seq_one_letter_code
_entity_poly.pdbx_strand_id
1 'polypeptide(L)'
;MKPKLNLPSFMSVIVGLSLSLEHCPPPCRCDRGISRVSCVGAEVMPVFGSTTQEVWLVKTNISSVPQNAFANLLNISHIYITDDDNLRFLEKHSFYNLSTLKHIQLHGIKTLSYIDQEAFKELPNLKYLGIMNTAVTSFPKLEYIKSRQLDFVLEIVDNAFIKTLPANSFTGISVNALTIILNNNGLREIQGYAFNGSRLEEVYLHRNVDLERIDEFAFDGVIHGPTHLDLSDTQVHSLPSVGMENIEKLQVKRTLTLKALPPFSAFLHLQTAHLTFPSHCCGLKMLKRLRRHTEAVFCNLSRAALGKHLESPAVFSQKYLEHQVALHVEENLNVPTPHSAGYNMSCPANQPQDKDLFVVSLSSDQVRDDSDLALCDDPHIDNGPICTPLPDALNPCDDVISQGLLRVLVWVVSLLAISANSLVLLTLLTCQQKMSVTRFLMGHLAFADGCMGMYLLLIAFVDFYTHSQYYQYAIYWQTGSGCNLAGILSVFASELSVYTLTLISFQRWHAIFNAMRPDRHMRLRHITVLMLVGWLLCVIIALLPVLGVNTYQRVSICLPMDTETTVAQAYIISVLSINVIAFIVVCLCYLHIYFMVHNPQHDSSRFDTSMAKRMAVLIFTNFLCLVPICFYGLSAAFHQPLMTITDSKVLLVLFYPLNSCAHPFFYAILTKAFHRDILMLLSRVGLCQKH
;
A
#
# COMPACT_ATOMS: atom_id res chain seq x y z
N MET A 1 -81.00 40.32 51.08
CA MET A 1 -81.36 40.89 49.77
C MET A 1 -80.17 40.78 48.82
N LYS A 2 -80.29 40.00 47.74
CA LYS A 2 -79.51 40.21 46.49
C LYS A 2 -80.13 41.43 45.77
N PRO A 3 -79.55 42.01 44.69
CA PRO A 3 -78.15 42.08 44.21
C PRO A 3 -77.76 43.53 43.77
N LYS A 4 -76.55 43.75 43.26
CA LYS A 4 -76.33 44.30 41.89
C LYS A 4 -74.85 44.33 41.51
N LEU A 5 -74.58 43.57 40.45
CA LEU A 5 -73.43 43.61 39.58
C LEU A 5 -73.65 44.75 38.56
N ASN A 6 -72.60 45.49 38.18
CA ASN A 6 -72.34 45.95 36.79
C ASN A 6 -70.92 46.58 36.67
N LEU A 7 -70.20 46.07 35.66
CA LEU A 7 -68.89 46.39 35.04
C LEU A 7 -68.77 47.84 34.48
N PRO A 8 -67.69 48.28 33.76
CA PRO A 8 -66.28 47.84 33.64
C PRO A 8 -65.21 48.98 33.54
N SER A 9 -63.94 48.56 33.43
CA SER A 9 -62.82 49.11 32.63
C SER A 9 -62.26 50.50 32.94
N PHE A 10 -60.97 50.58 33.26
CA PHE A 10 -59.97 51.13 32.34
C PHE A 10 -58.56 50.63 32.69
N MET A 11 -57.89 50.15 31.65
CA MET A 11 -56.48 49.76 31.62
C MET A 11 -55.57 50.95 31.93
N SER A 12 -54.59 50.76 32.80
CA SER A 12 -53.33 51.50 32.69
C SER A 12 -52.16 50.52 32.78
N VAL A 13 -51.60 50.31 31.59
CA VAL A 13 -50.28 49.77 31.28
C VAL A 13 -49.24 50.27 32.29
N ILE A 14 -48.65 49.37 33.06
CA ILE A 14 -47.32 49.59 33.64
C ILE A 14 -46.35 48.87 32.71
N VAL A 15 -45.65 49.66 31.89
CA VAL A 15 -44.40 49.26 31.27
C VAL A 15 -43.44 48.98 32.42
N GLY A 16 -43.27 47.70 32.74
CA GLY A 16 -42.15 47.26 33.55
C GLY A 16 -40.89 47.35 32.70
N LEU A 17 -40.15 48.45 32.81
CA LEU A 17 -38.71 48.42 32.58
C LEU A 17 -38.11 47.45 33.62
N SER A 18 -37.95 46.18 33.25
CA SER A 18 -37.04 45.30 33.96
C SER A 18 -35.62 45.70 33.57
N LEU A 19 -34.99 46.53 34.42
CA LEU A 19 -33.53 46.62 34.46
C LEU A 19 -32.98 45.20 34.65
N SER A 20 -32.36 44.65 33.60
CA SER A 20 -31.71 43.34 33.60
C SER A 20 -30.52 43.36 34.56
N LEU A 21 -30.78 43.08 35.83
CA LEU A 21 -29.73 42.78 36.79
C LEU A 21 -29.17 41.41 36.36
N GLU A 22 -28.10 41.41 35.55
CA GLU A 22 -27.48 40.20 34.97
C GLU A 22 -27.06 39.26 36.10
N HIS A 23 -27.90 38.26 36.40
CA HIS A 23 -27.59 37.20 37.35
C HIS A 23 -27.13 35.97 36.60
N CYS A 24 -26.13 35.29 37.15
CA CYS A 24 -25.70 34.00 36.64
C CYS A 24 -26.86 32.99 36.75
N PRO A 25 -27.24 32.30 35.64
CA PRO A 25 -28.37 31.39 35.67
C PRO A 25 -28.06 30.17 36.55
N PRO A 26 -28.89 29.81 37.55
CA PRO A 26 -28.71 28.56 38.30
C PRO A 26 -29.09 27.35 37.43
N PRO A 27 -28.36 26.22 37.44
CA PRO A 27 -27.22 25.83 38.30
C PRO A 27 -25.84 26.18 37.72
N CYS A 28 -25.71 27.17 36.85
CA CYS A 28 -24.46 27.53 36.19
C CYS A 28 -23.50 28.34 37.08
N ARG A 29 -22.23 28.32 36.70
CA ARG A 29 -21.13 29.08 37.28
C ARG A 29 -20.65 30.11 36.25
N CYS A 30 -20.56 31.36 36.66
CA CYS A 30 -20.15 32.47 35.81
C CYS A 30 -18.90 33.18 36.35
N ASP A 31 -18.12 33.80 35.47
CA ASP A 31 -17.04 34.72 35.86
C ASP A 31 -17.60 36.07 36.36
N ARG A 32 -16.76 36.93 36.98
CA ARG A 32 -17.11 38.24 37.56
C ARG A 32 -17.81 39.18 36.57
N GLY A 33 -17.58 39.01 35.27
CA GLY A 33 -18.23 39.76 34.18
C GLY A 33 -19.26 38.96 33.37
N ILE A 34 -19.63 37.75 33.80
CA ILE A 34 -20.60 36.84 33.12
C ILE A 34 -20.23 36.55 31.64
N SER A 35 -18.99 36.84 31.26
CA SER A 35 -18.43 36.57 29.93
C SER A 35 -18.34 35.09 29.63
N ARG A 36 -17.97 34.28 30.64
CA ARG A 36 -17.91 32.83 30.56
C ARG A 36 -18.93 32.20 31.50
N VAL A 37 -19.82 31.39 30.95
CA VAL A 37 -20.88 30.68 31.68
C VAL A 37 -20.69 29.18 31.50
N SER A 38 -20.61 28.44 32.61
CA SER A 38 -20.47 26.98 32.62
C SER A 38 -21.58 26.34 33.44
N CYS A 39 -22.40 25.54 32.78
CA CYS A 39 -23.54 24.85 33.36
C CYS A 39 -23.23 23.35 33.42
N VAL A 40 -23.28 22.78 34.64
CA VAL A 40 -23.05 21.36 34.87
C VAL A 40 -24.30 20.76 35.49
N GLY A 41 -24.83 19.67 34.90
CA GLY A 41 -26.04 19.00 35.43
C GLY A 41 -27.33 19.80 35.29
N ALA A 42 -27.41 20.73 34.33
CA ALA A 42 -28.65 21.48 34.08
C ALA A 42 -29.73 20.56 33.48
N GLU A 43 -30.92 20.53 34.08
CA GLU A 43 -32.07 19.73 33.60
C GLU A 43 -32.95 20.48 32.58
N VAL A 44 -32.86 21.81 32.57
CA VAL A 44 -33.58 22.70 31.64
C VAL A 44 -32.58 23.65 31.00
N MET A 45 -32.82 24.03 29.74
CA MET A 45 -31.98 24.97 29.01
C MET A 45 -31.85 26.31 29.77
N PRO A 46 -30.64 26.71 30.20
CA PRO A 46 -30.44 27.97 30.91
C PRO A 46 -30.68 29.19 30.02
N VAL A 47 -31.19 30.27 30.59
CA VAL A 47 -31.32 31.56 29.92
C VAL A 47 -30.06 32.37 30.16
N PHE A 48 -29.33 32.68 29.10
CA PHE A 48 -28.07 33.42 29.18
C PHE A 48 -28.27 34.94 29.02
N GLY A 49 -27.38 35.71 29.65
CA GLY A 49 -27.36 37.18 29.55
C GLY A 49 -26.70 37.66 28.25
N SER A 50 -27.03 38.87 27.82
CA SER A 50 -26.53 39.45 26.56
C SER A 50 -25.01 39.66 26.52
N THR A 51 -24.34 39.76 27.67
CA THR A 51 -22.89 39.97 27.81
C THR A 51 -22.07 38.68 27.68
N THR A 52 -22.71 37.51 27.67
CA THR A 52 -22.02 36.21 27.61
C THR A 52 -21.30 36.01 26.28
N GLN A 53 -20.01 35.68 26.36
CA GLN A 53 -19.10 35.43 25.23
C GLN A 53 -18.77 33.95 25.05
N GLU A 54 -18.87 33.15 26.11
CA GLU A 54 -18.58 31.72 26.10
C GLU A 54 -19.62 30.94 26.91
N VAL A 55 -20.19 29.91 26.30
CA VAL A 55 -21.15 29.00 26.94
C VAL A 55 -20.57 27.59 26.96
N TRP A 56 -20.57 26.97 28.13
CA TRP A 56 -20.17 25.59 28.36
C TRP A 56 -21.33 24.81 28.96
N LEU A 57 -21.93 23.89 28.21
CA LEU A 57 -22.93 22.93 28.68
C LEU A 57 -22.23 21.57 28.84
N VAL A 58 -22.03 21.14 30.08
CA VAL A 58 -21.24 19.94 30.38
C VAL A 58 -22.08 18.98 31.21
N LYS A 59 -22.22 17.72 30.79
CA LYS A 59 -23.01 16.72 31.52
C LYS A 59 -24.40 17.25 31.89
N THR A 60 -25.06 17.89 30.93
CA THR A 60 -26.43 18.35 31.12
C THR A 60 -27.40 17.16 31.07
N ASN A 61 -28.63 17.40 31.50
CA ASN A 61 -29.72 16.42 31.48
C ASN A 61 -30.87 16.94 30.60
N ILE A 62 -30.52 17.72 29.57
CA ILE A 62 -31.48 18.28 28.61
C ILE A 62 -31.73 17.25 27.50
N SER A 63 -32.98 17.11 27.08
CA SER A 63 -33.33 16.18 25.99
C SER A 63 -33.01 16.74 24.60
N SER A 64 -33.04 18.07 24.46
CA SER A 64 -32.81 18.79 23.22
C SER A 64 -32.21 20.16 23.45
N VAL A 65 -31.51 20.68 22.43
CA VAL A 65 -31.24 22.13 22.34
C VAL A 65 -32.44 22.75 21.64
N PRO A 66 -33.22 23.61 22.33
CA PRO A 66 -34.45 24.13 21.80
C PRO A 66 -34.23 25.20 20.71
N GLN A 67 -35.27 25.47 19.94
CA GLN A 67 -35.27 26.58 18.99
C GLN A 67 -34.86 27.90 19.63
N ASN A 68 -33.98 28.65 18.97
CA ASN A 68 -33.50 29.97 19.38
C ASN A 68 -32.83 30.00 20.78
N ALA A 69 -32.29 28.86 21.24
CA ALA A 69 -31.65 28.71 22.56
C ALA A 69 -30.61 29.80 22.89
N PHE A 70 -29.92 30.32 21.87
CA PHE A 70 -28.83 31.28 22.00
C PHE A 70 -29.13 32.66 21.41
N ALA A 71 -30.37 32.94 20.97
CA ALA A 71 -30.69 34.13 20.18
C ALA A 71 -30.47 35.47 20.92
N ASN A 72 -30.51 35.47 22.25
CA ASN A 72 -30.30 36.69 23.07
C ASN A 72 -28.83 37.05 23.26
N LEU A 73 -27.90 36.23 22.77
CA LEU A 73 -26.46 36.39 22.99
C LEU A 73 -25.81 37.21 21.88
N LEU A 74 -25.77 38.52 22.05
CA LEU A 74 -25.22 39.45 21.05
C LEU A 74 -23.69 39.39 20.91
N ASN A 75 -22.99 38.97 21.96
CA ASN A 75 -21.52 38.94 22.02
C ASN A 75 -20.94 37.51 22.07
N ILE A 76 -21.75 36.48 21.79
CA ILE A 76 -21.29 35.08 21.86
C ILE A 76 -20.16 34.82 20.87
N SER A 77 -19.08 34.19 21.34
CA SER A 77 -17.97 33.77 20.50
C SER A 77 -17.81 32.26 20.48
N HIS A 78 -18.02 31.56 21.60
CA HIS A 78 -17.82 30.10 21.69
C HIS A 78 -18.98 29.40 22.39
N ILE A 79 -19.43 28.30 21.81
CA ILE A 79 -20.42 27.41 22.44
C ILE A 79 -19.85 25.99 22.46
N TYR A 80 -19.77 25.41 23.65
CA TYR A 80 -19.34 24.05 23.92
C TYR A 80 -20.49 23.26 24.54
N ILE A 81 -20.83 22.13 23.94
CA ILE A 81 -21.76 21.14 24.49
C ILE A 81 -21.01 19.81 24.56
N THR A 82 -20.70 19.35 25.77
CA THR A 82 -19.78 18.24 25.98
C THR A 82 -20.29 17.22 27.00
N ASP A 83 -20.00 15.94 26.76
CA ASP A 83 -20.24 14.83 27.67
C ASP A 83 -21.70 14.75 28.16
N ASP A 84 -22.67 14.82 27.26
CA ASP A 84 -24.09 14.72 27.61
C ASP A 84 -24.67 13.34 27.27
N ASP A 85 -25.30 12.72 28.27
CA ASP A 85 -25.87 11.36 28.19
C ASP A 85 -27.37 11.33 27.85
N ASN A 86 -28.04 12.48 27.75
CA ASN A 86 -29.49 12.60 27.57
C ASN A 86 -29.90 13.42 26.34
N LEU A 87 -29.00 14.24 25.80
CA LEU A 87 -29.25 15.08 24.65
C LEU A 87 -29.40 14.22 23.39
N ARG A 88 -30.60 14.24 22.79
CA ARG A 88 -30.97 13.37 21.67
C ARG A 88 -31.10 14.08 20.34
N PHE A 89 -31.51 15.34 20.34
CA PHE A 89 -31.75 16.10 19.12
C PHE A 89 -31.41 17.59 19.23
N LEU A 90 -30.96 18.18 18.12
CA LEU A 90 -30.93 19.63 17.93
C LEU A 90 -32.17 20.05 17.15
N GLU A 91 -32.95 20.96 17.71
CA GLU A 91 -34.16 21.47 17.07
C GLU A 91 -33.83 22.49 15.96
N LYS A 92 -34.84 22.80 15.15
CA LYS A 92 -34.77 23.85 14.14
C LYS A 92 -34.30 25.17 14.74
N HIS A 93 -33.35 25.84 14.09
CA HIS A 93 -32.78 27.12 14.54
C HIS A 93 -32.16 27.05 15.95
N SER A 94 -31.60 25.90 16.36
CA SER A 94 -30.81 25.79 17.60
C SER A 94 -29.69 26.83 17.66
N PHE A 95 -28.96 27.00 16.55
CA PHE A 95 -27.90 27.98 16.35
C PHE A 95 -28.28 28.90 15.18
N TYR A 96 -28.96 30.00 15.50
CA TYR A 96 -29.54 30.88 14.51
C TYR A 96 -29.20 32.35 14.74
N ASN A 97 -28.80 33.03 13.66
CA ASN A 97 -28.55 34.47 13.62
C ASN A 97 -27.53 34.95 14.68
N LEU A 98 -26.43 34.20 14.83
CA LEU A 98 -25.37 34.48 15.80
C LEU A 98 -24.18 35.10 15.07
N SER A 99 -24.22 36.42 14.88
CA SER A 99 -23.27 37.13 14.04
C SER A 99 -21.84 37.16 14.60
N THR A 100 -21.65 37.10 15.92
CA THR A 100 -20.32 37.13 16.56
C THR A 100 -19.71 35.74 16.80
N LEU A 101 -20.50 34.68 16.61
CA LEU A 101 -20.11 33.31 16.97
C LEU A 101 -18.98 32.82 16.06
N LYS A 102 -17.94 32.28 16.67
CA LYS A 102 -16.73 31.78 15.98
C LYS A 102 -16.56 30.27 16.13
N HIS A 103 -17.04 29.67 17.21
CA HIS A 103 -16.77 28.27 17.53
C HIS A 103 -18.01 27.56 18.06
N ILE A 104 -18.36 26.43 17.45
CA ILE A 104 -19.34 25.50 17.98
C ILE A 104 -18.68 24.14 18.12
N GLN A 105 -18.82 23.53 19.29
CA GLN A 105 -18.30 22.20 19.55
C GLN A 105 -19.32 21.33 20.26
N LEU A 106 -19.67 20.21 19.63
CA LEU A 106 -20.49 19.14 20.15
C LEU A 106 -19.58 17.92 20.34
N HIS A 107 -19.30 17.51 21.57
CA HIS A 107 -18.33 16.43 21.83
C HIS A 107 -18.87 15.43 22.84
N GLY A 108 -18.78 14.14 22.54
CA GLY A 108 -19.07 13.08 23.52
C GLY A 108 -20.55 12.98 23.88
N ILE A 109 -21.44 13.35 22.94
CA ILE A 109 -22.89 13.27 23.11
C ILE A 109 -23.37 11.97 22.45
N LYS A 110 -23.21 10.85 23.16
CA LYS A 110 -23.43 9.50 22.60
C LYS A 110 -24.90 9.20 22.30
N THR A 111 -25.83 10.04 22.73
CA THR A 111 -27.27 9.91 22.47
C THR A 111 -27.77 10.82 21.35
N LEU A 112 -26.96 11.77 20.89
CA LEU A 112 -27.35 12.71 19.83
C LEU A 112 -27.51 11.93 18.53
N SER A 113 -28.76 11.74 18.10
CA SER A 113 -29.10 10.90 16.95
C SER A 113 -29.64 11.69 15.77
N TYR A 114 -30.17 12.89 16.02
CA TYR A 114 -30.80 13.74 15.02
C TYR A 114 -30.38 15.21 15.14
N ILE A 115 -30.03 15.81 14.01
CA ILE A 115 -29.76 17.25 13.89
C ILE A 115 -30.73 17.78 12.83
N ASP A 116 -31.59 18.73 13.21
CA ASP A 116 -32.50 19.37 12.27
C ASP A 116 -31.73 20.05 11.11
N GLN A 117 -32.33 20.03 9.92
CA GLN A 117 -31.68 20.54 8.70
C GLN A 117 -31.40 22.05 8.72
N GLU A 118 -32.13 22.80 9.54
CA GLU A 118 -31.94 24.23 9.77
C GLU A 118 -31.42 24.50 11.20
N ALA A 119 -30.80 23.51 11.86
CA ALA A 119 -30.23 23.71 13.19
C ALA A 119 -29.09 24.74 13.19
N PHE A 120 -28.28 24.79 12.12
CA PHE A 120 -27.21 25.76 11.92
C PHE A 120 -27.56 26.71 10.77
N LYS A 121 -27.78 27.99 11.07
CA LYS A 121 -28.26 28.95 10.06
C LYS A 121 -27.80 30.38 10.34
N GLU A 122 -27.34 31.07 9.29
CA GLU A 122 -26.88 32.46 9.32
C GLU A 122 -25.78 32.70 10.37
N LEU A 123 -24.63 32.04 10.18
CA LEU A 123 -23.48 32.09 11.08
C LEU A 123 -22.25 32.66 10.34
N PRO A 124 -22.25 33.97 10.03
CA PRO A 124 -21.30 34.57 9.08
C PRO A 124 -19.84 34.62 9.56
N ASN A 125 -19.60 34.56 10.88
CA ASN A 125 -18.27 34.61 11.48
C ASN A 125 -17.81 33.28 12.09
N LEU A 126 -18.56 32.20 11.85
CA LEU A 126 -18.21 30.87 12.33
C LEU A 126 -16.89 30.45 11.68
N LYS A 127 -15.90 30.06 12.49
CA LYS A 127 -14.59 29.56 12.08
C LYS A 127 -14.45 28.06 12.28
N TYR A 128 -15.14 27.51 13.28
CA TYR A 128 -15.01 26.10 13.64
C TYR A 128 -16.36 25.51 14.00
N LEU A 129 -16.68 24.37 13.39
CA LEU A 129 -17.80 23.50 13.75
C LEU A 129 -17.31 22.08 14.00
N GLY A 130 -17.36 21.65 15.26
CA GLY A 130 -16.99 20.31 15.69
C GLY A 130 -18.21 19.47 16.07
N ILE A 131 -18.36 18.29 15.48
CA ILE A 131 -19.36 17.26 15.83
C ILE A 131 -18.61 15.94 16.04
N MET A 132 -18.26 15.66 17.29
CA MET A 132 -17.33 14.58 17.65
C MET A 132 -17.97 13.56 18.57
N ASN A 133 -17.74 12.27 18.31
CA ASN A 133 -18.14 11.17 19.18
C ASN A 133 -19.65 11.23 19.54
N THR A 134 -20.49 11.27 18.50
CA THR A 134 -21.96 11.31 18.60
C THR A 134 -22.61 10.10 17.95
N ALA A 135 -23.91 9.90 18.18
CA ALA A 135 -24.70 8.83 17.57
C ALA A 135 -25.46 9.27 16.30
N VAL A 136 -25.04 10.36 15.66
CA VAL A 136 -25.68 10.87 14.45
C VAL A 136 -25.54 9.85 13.33
N THR A 137 -26.68 9.52 12.70
CA THR A 137 -26.76 8.44 11.68
C THR A 137 -26.60 8.95 10.25
N SER A 138 -26.85 10.23 10.00
CA SER A 138 -26.77 10.86 8.68
C SER A 138 -25.92 12.12 8.72
N PHE A 139 -25.18 12.40 7.65
CA PHE A 139 -24.43 13.65 7.51
C PHE A 139 -25.39 14.86 7.67
N PRO A 140 -25.08 15.86 8.54
CA PRO A 140 -25.96 16.99 8.78
C PRO A 140 -26.03 17.91 7.56
N LYS A 141 -27.18 18.55 7.32
CA LYS A 141 -27.29 19.58 6.29
C LYS A 141 -26.73 20.90 6.81
N LEU A 142 -25.71 21.44 6.14
CA LEU A 142 -24.96 22.62 6.59
C LEU A 142 -25.04 23.81 5.62
N GLU A 143 -25.88 23.72 4.59
CA GLU A 143 -25.99 24.71 3.50
C GLU A 143 -26.33 26.13 3.96
N TYR A 144 -27.00 26.26 5.11
CA TYR A 144 -27.49 27.55 5.60
C TYR A 144 -26.50 28.31 6.49
N ILE A 145 -25.29 27.79 6.73
CA ILE A 145 -24.27 28.44 7.58
C ILE A 145 -23.77 29.75 6.95
N LYS A 146 -23.35 29.72 5.68
CA LYS A 146 -22.86 30.87 4.90
C LYS A 146 -21.76 31.68 5.60
N SER A 147 -20.74 31.02 6.13
CA SER A 147 -19.60 31.69 6.76
C SER A 147 -18.77 32.48 5.75
N ARG A 148 -18.19 33.59 6.21
CA ARG A 148 -17.29 34.49 5.45
C ARG A 148 -15.86 34.47 5.98
N GLN A 149 -15.53 33.52 6.86
CA GLN A 149 -14.18 33.37 7.42
C GLN A 149 -13.26 32.69 6.41
N LEU A 150 -11.96 33.02 6.42
CA LEU A 150 -10.98 32.49 5.46
C LEU A 150 -10.57 31.05 5.78
N ASP A 151 -10.46 30.71 7.07
CA ASP A 151 -9.97 29.41 7.56
C ASP A 151 -11.11 28.68 8.29
N PHE A 152 -12.19 28.34 7.58
CA PHE A 152 -13.28 27.58 8.19
C PHE A 152 -12.87 26.11 8.34
N VAL A 153 -12.93 25.58 9.56
CA VAL A 153 -12.67 24.16 9.85
C VAL A 153 -13.98 23.47 10.21
N LEU A 154 -14.33 22.46 9.41
CA LEU A 154 -15.42 21.53 9.70
C LEU A 154 -14.83 20.22 10.19
N GLU A 155 -15.07 19.90 11.46
CA GLU A 155 -14.60 18.66 12.09
C GLU A 155 -15.78 17.77 12.48
N ILE A 156 -15.95 16.66 11.78
CA ILE A 156 -16.94 15.63 12.11
C ILE A 156 -16.16 14.33 12.26
N VAL A 157 -15.88 13.91 13.50
CA VAL A 157 -14.91 12.85 13.82
C VAL A 157 -15.49 11.86 14.83
N ASP A 158 -15.09 10.60 14.77
CA ASP A 158 -15.53 9.54 15.68
C ASP A 158 -17.04 9.26 15.65
N ASN A 159 -17.72 9.52 14.52
CA ASN A 159 -19.15 9.23 14.33
C ASN A 159 -19.33 7.93 13.55
N ALA A 160 -19.39 6.82 14.30
CA ALA A 160 -19.41 5.46 13.72
C ALA A 160 -20.67 5.13 12.89
N PHE A 161 -21.75 5.89 13.05
CA PHE A 161 -23.04 5.63 12.40
C PHE A 161 -23.25 6.40 11.09
N ILE A 162 -22.41 7.39 10.77
CA ILE A 162 -22.46 8.09 9.48
C ILE A 162 -21.86 7.18 8.42
N LYS A 163 -22.71 6.60 7.57
CA LYS A 163 -22.29 5.60 6.57
C LYS A 163 -22.00 6.16 5.19
N THR A 164 -22.62 7.26 4.81
CA THR A 164 -22.54 7.80 3.44
C THR A 164 -22.33 9.30 3.50
N LEU A 165 -21.49 9.81 2.60
CA LEU A 165 -21.36 11.25 2.35
C LEU A 165 -22.21 11.62 1.13
N PRO A 166 -23.37 12.29 1.30
CA PRO A 166 -24.29 12.56 0.21
C PRO A 166 -23.81 13.68 -0.72
N ALA A 167 -24.41 13.78 -1.90
CA ALA A 167 -24.21 14.88 -2.83
C ALA A 167 -24.46 16.26 -2.17
N ASN A 168 -23.68 17.28 -2.55
CA ASN A 168 -23.81 18.66 -2.10
C ASN A 168 -23.67 18.85 -0.58
N SER A 169 -22.96 17.96 0.12
CA SER A 169 -22.81 18.00 1.58
C SER A 169 -22.17 19.28 2.12
N PHE A 170 -21.32 19.92 1.31
CA PHE A 170 -20.54 21.10 1.70
C PHE A 170 -20.95 22.39 0.97
N THR A 171 -21.94 22.32 0.09
CA THR A 171 -22.43 23.48 -0.65
C THR A 171 -22.99 24.51 0.33
N GLY A 172 -22.63 25.78 0.19
CA GLY A 172 -23.19 26.87 1.00
C GLY A 172 -22.64 27.02 2.43
N ILE A 173 -21.72 26.15 2.87
CA ILE A 173 -21.12 26.23 4.23
C ILE A 173 -20.29 27.52 4.38
N SER A 174 -19.36 27.74 3.46
CA SER A 174 -18.42 28.87 3.47
C SER A 174 -18.32 29.48 2.08
N VAL A 175 -18.12 30.80 2.04
CA VAL A 175 -17.78 31.52 0.82
C VAL A 175 -16.28 31.37 0.50
N ASN A 176 -15.43 31.12 1.48
CA ASN A 176 -13.99 30.96 1.27
C ASN A 176 -13.56 29.49 1.38
N ALA A 177 -12.27 29.25 1.47
CA ALA A 177 -11.69 27.92 1.62
C ALA A 177 -12.21 27.20 2.88
N LEU A 178 -12.33 25.88 2.77
CA LEU A 178 -12.85 24.98 3.77
C LEU A 178 -11.84 23.87 4.02
N THR A 179 -11.50 23.67 5.29
CA THR A 179 -10.78 22.49 5.78
C THR A 179 -11.77 21.50 6.34
N ILE A 180 -11.79 20.30 5.76
CA ILE A 180 -12.73 19.23 6.07
C ILE A 180 -11.99 18.10 6.79
N ILE A 181 -12.41 17.82 8.02
CA ILE A 181 -11.86 16.76 8.86
C ILE A 181 -12.96 15.73 9.13
N LEU A 182 -12.90 14.59 8.42
CA LEU A 182 -13.88 13.50 8.46
C LEU A 182 -13.26 12.16 8.86
N ASN A 183 -12.16 12.17 9.59
CA ASN A 183 -11.45 10.95 9.95
C ASN A 183 -12.19 10.10 10.98
N ASN A 184 -11.90 8.80 10.98
CA ASN A 184 -12.40 7.83 11.96
C ASN A 184 -13.95 7.79 12.11
N ASN A 185 -14.69 8.07 11.02
CA ASN A 185 -16.13 7.87 10.97
C ASN A 185 -16.47 6.47 10.42
N GLY A 186 -17.76 6.17 10.37
CA GLY A 186 -18.27 4.92 9.78
C GLY A 186 -18.47 4.94 8.27
N LEU A 187 -17.82 5.85 7.53
CA LEU A 187 -18.09 6.06 6.10
C LEU A 187 -17.78 4.81 5.28
N ARG A 188 -18.68 4.49 4.34
CA ARG A 188 -18.60 3.37 3.39
C ARG A 188 -18.51 3.83 1.94
N GLU A 189 -19.23 4.91 1.63
CA GLU A 189 -19.33 5.45 0.28
C GLU A 189 -19.36 6.98 0.29
N ILE A 190 -18.64 7.58 -0.65
CA ILE A 190 -18.73 9.00 -1.01
C ILE A 190 -19.46 9.09 -2.36
N GLN A 191 -20.61 9.76 -2.37
CA GLN A 191 -21.44 9.90 -3.57
C GLN A 191 -20.86 10.90 -4.56
N GLY A 192 -21.31 10.81 -5.82
CA GLY A 192 -21.00 11.82 -6.84
C GLY A 192 -21.47 13.22 -6.40
N TYR A 193 -20.71 14.25 -6.78
CA TYR A 193 -20.98 15.64 -6.41
C TYR A 193 -21.01 15.90 -4.89
N ALA A 194 -20.42 15.04 -4.06
CA ALA A 194 -20.35 15.22 -2.60
C ALA A 194 -19.74 16.58 -2.21
N PHE A 195 -18.71 17.01 -2.95
CA PHE A 195 -17.97 18.24 -2.72
C PHE A 195 -18.37 19.41 -3.64
N ASN A 196 -19.48 19.28 -4.37
CA ASN A 196 -19.92 20.28 -5.35
C ASN A 196 -20.12 21.68 -4.72
N GLY A 197 -19.72 22.73 -5.44
CA GLY A 197 -19.91 24.12 -5.04
C GLY A 197 -19.10 24.55 -3.82
N SER A 198 -18.06 23.80 -3.45
CA SER A 198 -17.18 24.10 -2.32
C SER A 198 -15.78 24.54 -2.78
N ARG A 199 -15.09 25.30 -1.92
CA ARG A 199 -13.67 25.68 -2.08
C ARG A 199 -12.89 24.92 -1.01
N LEU A 200 -12.06 23.97 -1.41
CA LEU A 200 -11.42 23.02 -0.51
C LEU A 200 -9.93 23.33 -0.38
N GLU A 201 -9.42 23.33 0.84
CA GLU A 201 -7.97 23.42 1.09
C GLU A 201 -7.43 22.05 1.48
N GLU A 202 -7.91 21.51 2.60
CA GLU A 202 -7.52 20.19 3.09
C GLU A 202 -8.74 19.29 3.32
N VAL A 203 -8.65 18.03 2.89
CA VAL A 203 -9.68 17.01 3.08
C VAL A 203 -9.05 15.78 3.74
N TYR A 204 -9.42 15.53 5.00
CA TYR A 204 -8.97 14.39 5.77
C TYR A 204 -10.07 13.35 5.88
N LEU A 205 -9.88 12.22 5.22
CA LEU A 205 -10.76 11.06 5.21
C LEU A 205 -10.08 9.81 5.81
N HIS A 206 -8.92 9.99 6.44
CA HIS A 206 -8.14 8.88 6.95
C HIS A 206 -8.86 8.11 8.07
N ARG A 207 -8.50 6.83 8.27
CA ARG A 207 -9.09 5.92 9.28
C ARG A 207 -10.60 5.66 9.13
N ASN A 208 -11.21 5.98 8.00
CA ASN A 208 -12.52 5.43 7.65
C ASN A 208 -12.32 3.99 7.13
N VAL A 209 -12.21 3.05 8.06
CA VAL A 209 -11.79 1.66 7.75
C VAL A 209 -12.78 0.89 6.87
N ASP A 210 -14.04 1.31 6.84
CA ASP A 210 -15.10 0.71 6.01
C ASP A 210 -15.30 1.44 4.66
N LEU A 211 -14.51 2.48 4.36
CA LEU A 211 -14.67 3.28 3.13
C LEU A 211 -14.10 2.53 1.93
N GLU A 212 -14.99 2.06 1.06
CA GLU A 212 -14.65 1.20 -0.09
C GLU A 212 -14.74 1.94 -1.43
N ARG A 213 -15.71 2.86 -1.56
CA ARG A 213 -16.03 3.52 -2.83
C ARG A 213 -16.02 5.05 -2.69
N ILE A 214 -15.27 5.69 -3.59
CA ILE A 214 -15.38 7.11 -3.90
C ILE A 214 -15.90 7.17 -5.33
N ASP A 215 -17.03 7.83 -5.54
CA ASP A 215 -17.61 7.97 -6.87
C ASP A 215 -16.70 8.80 -7.80
N GLU A 216 -16.72 8.48 -9.10
CA GLU A 216 -15.89 9.11 -10.13
C GLU A 216 -16.09 10.64 -10.19
N PHE A 217 -17.31 11.10 -9.90
CA PHE A 217 -17.67 12.52 -9.91
C PHE A 217 -17.72 13.13 -8.51
N ALA A 218 -17.13 12.51 -7.49
CA ALA A 218 -17.19 13.01 -6.11
C ALA A 218 -16.67 14.45 -5.95
N PHE A 219 -15.57 14.77 -6.65
CA PHE A 219 -14.95 16.10 -6.69
C PHE A 219 -15.38 16.96 -7.89
N ASP A 220 -16.36 16.50 -8.68
CA ASP A 220 -16.89 17.29 -9.78
C ASP A 220 -17.69 18.49 -9.24
N GLY A 221 -17.52 19.65 -9.88
CA GLY A 221 -18.10 20.92 -9.43
C GLY A 221 -17.42 21.58 -8.23
N VAL A 222 -16.26 21.10 -7.77
CA VAL A 222 -15.42 21.81 -6.80
C VAL A 222 -14.88 23.10 -7.43
N ILE A 223 -15.03 24.24 -6.74
CA ILE A 223 -14.66 25.56 -7.27
C ILE A 223 -13.13 25.75 -7.24
N HIS A 224 -12.48 25.22 -6.21
CA HIS A 224 -11.03 25.25 -6.03
C HIS A 224 -10.58 24.13 -5.08
N GLY A 225 -9.41 23.53 -5.34
CA GLY A 225 -8.84 22.42 -4.56
C GLY A 225 -9.50 21.07 -4.85
N PRO A 226 -9.38 20.08 -3.94
CA PRO A 226 -8.63 20.12 -2.68
C PRO A 226 -7.12 20.17 -2.92
N THR A 227 -6.39 20.92 -2.10
CA THR A 227 -4.92 21.03 -2.18
C THR A 227 -4.24 19.84 -1.48
N HIS A 228 -4.76 19.43 -0.32
CA HIS A 228 -4.33 18.23 0.42
C HIS A 228 -5.48 17.22 0.53
N LEU A 229 -5.21 15.96 0.17
CA LEU A 229 -6.14 14.84 0.37
C LEU A 229 -5.46 13.70 1.14
N ASP A 230 -6.04 13.31 2.28
CA ASP A 230 -5.60 12.15 3.06
C ASP A 230 -6.68 11.05 3.12
N LEU A 231 -6.38 9.91 2.52
CA LEU A 231 -7.18 8.70 2.46
C LEU A 231 -6.48 7.51 3.15
N SER A 232 -5.49 7.78 4.01
CA SER A 232 -4.75 6.73 4.71
C SER A 232 -5.67 5.86 5.57
N ASP A 233 -5.35 4.57 5.71
CA ASP A 233 -6.14 3.62 6.51
C ASP A 233 -7.62 3.49 6.07
N THR A 234 -7.85 3.50 4.75
CA THR A 234 -9.15 3.21 4.13
C THR A 234 -9.09 1.91 3.31
N GLN A 235 -10.23 1.49 2.75
CA GLN A 235 -10.33 0.32 1.86
C GLN A 235 -10.74 0.72 0.45
N VAL A 236 -10.41 1.96 0.04
CA VAL A 236 -10.79 2.50 -1.26
C VAL A 236 -10.13 1.70 -2.39
N HIS A 237 -10.91 1.33 -3.42
CA HIS A 237 -10.43 0.54 -4.56
C HIS A 237 -9.82 1.39 -5.69
N SER A 238 -10.33 2.60 -5.89
CA SER A 238 -9.93 3.51 -6.95
C SER A 238 -10.08 4.96 -6.51
N LEU A 239 -9.24 5.84 -7.05
CA LEU A 239 -9.41 7.28 -6.91
C LEU A 239 -10.11 7.83 -8.17
N PRO A 240 -10.91 8.90 -8.04
CA PRO A 240 -11.50 9.61 -9.18
C PRO A 240 -10.45 10.06 -10.20
N SER A 241 -10.78 10.08 -11.49
CA SER A 241 -9.93 10.70 -12.52
C SER A 241 -10.28 12.16 -12.79
N VAL A 242 -11.48 12.60 -12.39
CA VAL A 242 -12.00 13.96 -12.59
C VAL A 242 -12.01 14.74 -11.27
N GLY A 243 -11.68 16.03 -11.31
CA GLY A 243 -11.74 16.93 -10.14
C GLY A 243 -10.55 16.82 -9.18
N MET A 244 -9.47 16.11 -9.57
CA MET A 244 -8.24 15.93 -8.77
C MET A 244 -7.05 16.79 -9.23
N GLU A 245 -7.25 17.65 -10.23
CA GLU A 245 -6.19 18.39 -10.94
C GLU A 245 -5.37 19.31 -10.01
N ASN A 246 -6.04 19.92 -9.04
CA ASN A 246 -5.48 20.90 -8.09
C ASN A 246 -4.81 20.28 -6.86
N ILE A 247 -4.74 18.95 -6.75
CA ILE A 247 -4.14 18.29 -5.59
C ILE A 247 -2.62 18.48 -5.63
N GLU A 248 -2.08 19.09 -4.59
CA GLU A 248 -0.64 19.26 -4.37
C GLU A 248 -0.08 18.16 -3.46
N LYS A 249 -0.88 17.68 -2.51
CA LYS A 249 -0.47 16.68 -1.53
C LYS A 249 -1.46 15.53 -1.41
N LEU A 250 -1.00 14.34 -1.77
CA LEU A 250 -1.79 13.10 -1.69
C LEU A 250 -1.21 12.16 -0.64
N GLN A 251 -2.02 11.76 0.33
CA GLN A 251 -1.66 10.78 1.36
C GLN A 251 -2.59 9.57 1.30
N VAL A 252 -2.02 8.40 0.99
CA VAL A 252 -2.70 7.12 0.87
C VAL A 252 -1.81 6.03 1.46
N LYS A 253 -1.61 6.09 2.78
CA LYS A 253 -0.81 5.09 3.52
C LYS A 253 -1.71 3.94 3.98
N ARG A 254 -1.15 2.72 4.03
CA ARG A 254 -1.84 1.52 4.54
C ARG A 254 -3.21 1.24 3.89
N THR A 255 -3.36 1.57 2.60
CA THR A 255 -4.57 1.36 1.80
C THR A 255 -4.28 0.28 0.75
N LEU A 256 -4.37 -0.99 1.16
CA LEU A 256 -3.89 -2.14 0.36
C LEU A 256 -4.79 -2.49 -0.84
N THR A 257 -6.03 -2.00 -0.82
CA THR A 257 -7.05 -2.20 -1.87
C THR A 257 -6.83 -1.30 -3.08
N LEU A 258 -6.15 -0.17 -2.93
CA LEU A 258 -5.87 0.76 -4.01
C LEU A 258 -4.73 0.21 -4.88
N LYS A 259 -5.07 -0.61 -5.85
CA LYS A 259 -4.07 -1.28 -6.71
C LYS A 259 -3.62 -0.41 -7.88
N ALA A 260 -4.46 0.49 -8.36
CA ALA A 260 -4.17 1.37 -9.48
C ALA A 260 -4.42 2.83 -9.10
N LEU A 261 -3.59 3.71 -9.64
CA LEU A 261 -3.85 5.15 -9.63
C LEU A 261 -4.58 5.53 -10.93
N PRO A 262 -5.37 6.61 -10.90
CA PRO A 262 -5.96 7.17 -12.12
C PRO A 262 -4.85 7.65 -13.08
N PRO A 263 -5.21 7.96 -14.33
CA PRO A 263 -4.28 8.54 -15.28
C PRO A 263 -3.55 9.72 -14.65
N PHE A 264 -2.24 9.74 -14.85
CA PHE A 264 -1.41 10.74 -14.22
C PHE A 264 -1.72 12.19 -14.63
N SER A 265 -2.45 12.39 -15.72
CA SER A 265 -3.05 13.68 -16.10
C SER A 265 -3.99 14.25 -15.04
N ALA A 266 -4.61 13.40 -14.21
CA ALA A 266 -5.45 13.82 -13.10
C ALA A 266 -4.65 14.51 -11.97
N PHE A 267 -3.33 14.35 -11.94
CA PHE A 267 -2.44 14.89 -10.89
C PHE A 267 -1.53 16.00 -11.43
N LEU A 268 -2.13 16.99 -12.09
CA LEU A 268 -1.36 18.05 -12.73
C LEU A 268 -0.54 18.84 -11.71
N HIS A 269 -1.09 19.26 -10.57
CA HIS A 269 -0.38 20.10 -9.60
C HIS A 269 0.31 19.35 -8.45
N LEU A 270 0.45 18.02 -8.56
CA LEU A 270 0.96 17.21 -7.46
C LEU A 270 2.44 17.49 -7.15
N GLN A 271 2.72 17.81 -5.88
CA GLN A 271 4.04 18.11 -5.33
C GLN A 271 4.53 17.04 -4.35
N THR A 272 3.63 16.40 -3.61
CA THR A 272 3.99 15.38 -2.62
C THR A 272 2.99 14.22 -2.62
N ALA A 273 3.52 13.00 -2.58
CA ALA A 273 2.73 11.76 -2.58
C ALA A 273 3.27 10.79 -1.54
N HIS A 274 2.45 10.42 -0.57
CA HIS A 274 2.77 9.38 0.39
C HIS A 274 1.84 8.20 0.17
N LEU A 275 2.32 7.18 -0.52
CA LEU A 275 1.52 6.06 -1.02
C LEU A 275 1.83 4.76 -0.26
N THR A 276 1.05 3.73 -0.54
CA THR A 276 1.23 2.40 0.07
C THR A 276 2.22 1.55 -0.73
N PHE A 277 2.19 1.62 -2.06
CA PHE A 277 2.99 0.78 -2.94
C PHE A 277 4.14 1.57 -3.60
N PRO A 278 5.40 1.10 -3.56
CA PRO A 278 6.52 1.76 -4.24
C PRO A 278 6.35 1.88 -5.77
N SER A 279 5.65 0.92 -6.39
CA SER A 279 5.39 0.91 -7.83
C SER A 279 4.52 2.07 -8.31
N HIS A 280 3.65 2.62 -7.45
CA HIS A 280 2.92 3.85 -7.78
C HIS A 280 3.85 5.04 -7.96
N CYS A 281 4.90 5.13 -7.12
CA CYS A 281 5.92 6.18 -7.25
C CYS A 281 6.76 6.05 -8.52
N CYS A 282 6.92 4.83 -9.08
CA CYS A 282 7.59 4.64 -10.37
C CYS A 282 6.85 5.39 -11.50
N GLY A 283 5.52 5.29 -11.55
CA GLY A 283 4.74 5.97 -12.59
C GLY A 283 4.72 7.49 -12.43
N LEU A 284 4.61 7.99 -11.20
CA LEU A 284 4.73 9.43 -10.90
C LEU A 284 6.11 10.00 -11.26
N LYS A 285 7.18 9.21 -11.16
CA LYS A 285 8.52 9.61 -11.63
C LYS A 285 8.58 9.78 -13.16
N MET A 286 7.76 9.06 -13.93
CA MET A 286 7.72 9.20 -15.39
C MET A 286 6.99 10.47 -15.83
N LEU A 287 5.97 10.93 -15.08
CA LEU A 287 5.37 12.26 -15.30
C LEU A 287 6.40 13.39 -15.24
N LYS A 288 7.32 13.34 -14.28
CA LYS A 288 8.41 14.31 -14.16
C LYS A 288 9.23 14.38 -15.45
N ARG A 289 9.48 13.24 -16.09
CA ARG A 289 10.20 13.17 -17.37
C ARG A 289 9.39 13.79 -18.50
N LEU A 290 8.08 13.53 -18.54
CA LEU A 290 7.18 14.12 -19.54
C LEU A 290 7.06 15.65 -19.37
N ARG A 291 6.74 16.14 -18.15
CA ARG A 291 6.66 17.58 -17.81
C ARG A 291 7.91 18.33 -18.25
N ARG A 292 9.09 17.84 -17.88
CA ARG A 292 10.37 18.43 -18.26
C ARG A 292 10.59 18.48 -19.77
N HIS A 293 10.17 17.45 -20.50
CA HIS A 293 10.28 17.46 -21.97
C HIS A 293 9.35 18.50 -22.58
N THR A 294 8.11 18.60 -22.13
CA THR A 294 7.17 19.65 -22.59
C THR A 294 7.66 21.05 -22.25
N GLU A 295 8.16 21.30 -21.04
CA GLU A 295 8.71 22.60 -20.62
C GLU A 295 9.96 22.98 -21.42
N ALA A 296 10.86 22.02 -21.69
CA ALA A 296 12.05 22.27 -22.50
C ALA A 296 11.70 22.57 -23.96
N VAL A 297 10.72 21.85 -24.54
CA VAL A 297 10.21 22.14 -25.88
C VAL A 297 9.56 23.51 -25.91
N PHE A 298 8.73 23.85 -24.92
CA PHE A 298 8.09 25.15 -24.81
C PHE A 298 9.10 26.29 -24.69
N CYS A 299 10.05 26.22 -23.75
CA CYS A 299 11.09 27.25 -23.58
C CYS A 299 12.04 27.37 -24.80
N ASN A 300 12.28 26.27 -25.54
CA ASN A 300 13.05 26.32 -26.79
C ASN A 300 12.26 26.99 -27.91
N LEU A 301 10.96 26.68 -28.06
CA LEU A 301 10.12 27.34 -29.06
C LEU A 301 9.89 28.82 -28.73
N SER A 302 9.69 29.18 -27.46
CA SER A 302 9.53 30.59 -27.05
C SER A 302 10.82 31.38 -27.22
N ARG A 303 12.00 30.81 -26.91
CA ARG A 303 13.31 31.43 -27.28
C ARG A 303 13.51 31.53 -28.79
N ALA A 304 13.10 30.53 -29.56
CA ALA A 304 13.21 30.56 -31.03
C ALA A 304 12.26 31.60 -31.66
N ALA A 305 11.08 31.82 -31.07
CA ALA A 305 10.15 32.87 -31.44
C ALA A 305 10.70 34.27 -31.08
N LEU A 306 11.29 34.42 -29.89
CA LEU A 306 11.91 35.66 -29.43
C LEU A 306 13.15 36.02 -30.27
N GLY A 307 13.96 35.04 -30.65
CA GLY A 307 15.12 35.21 -31.55
C GLY A 307 14.72 35.64 -32.97
N LYS A 308 13.53 35.26 -33.46
CA LYS A 308 12.99 35.71 -34.76
C LYS A 308 12.39 37.12 -34.71
N HIS A 309 12.11 37.65 -33.52
CA HIS A 309 11.53 38.99 -33.34
C HIS A 309 12.55 40.12 -33.59
N LEU A 310 13.84 39.79 -33.77
CA LEU A 310 14.87 40.76 -34.18
C LEU A 310 14.95 41.00 -35.70
N GLU A 311 14.20 40.25 -36.54
CA GLU A 311 14.34 40.37 -38.00
C GLU A 311 13.08 40.74 -38.81
N SER A 312 11.84 40.74 -38.28
CA SER A 312 10.68 41.41 -38.93
C SER A 312 9.38 41.35 -38.09
N PRO A 313 8.48 42.36 -38.17
CA PRO A 313 7.21 42.34 -37.47
C PRO A 313 6.14 41.65 -38.32
N ALA A 314 5.85 40.37 -38.04
CA ALA A 314 4.66 39.70 -38.55
C ALA A 314 3.93 39.00 -37.41
N VAL A 315 2.63 39.29 -37.29
CA VAL A 315 1.70 38.83 -36.26
C VAL A 315 1.77 37.31 -36.07
N PHE A 316 2.18 36.88 -34.88
CA PHE A 316 2.26 35.47 -34.49
C PHE A 316 0.90 35.00 -33.96
N SER A 317 0.31 33.96 -34.56
CA SER A 317 -0.95 33.37 -34.09
C SER A 317 -0.65 32.19 -33.16
N GLN A 318 -1.13 32.27 -31.92
CA GLN A 318 -0.94 31.28 -30.85
C GLN A 318 -1.37 29.85 -31.23
N LYS A 319 -2.32 29.73 -32.16
CA LYS A 319 -2.81 28.45 -32.71
C LYS A 319 -1.76 27.67 -33.52
N TYR A 320 -0.76 28.35 -34.08
CA TYR A 320 0.31 27.72 -34.85
C TYR A 320 1.37 27.07 -33.94
N LEU A 321 1.57 27.63 -32.76
CA LEU A 321 2.49 27.12 -31.74
C LEU A 321 1.98 25.80 -31.13
N GLU A 322 0.69 25.75 -30.79
CA GLU A 322 0.04 24.54 -30.27
C GLU A 322 0.12 23.36 -31.25
N HIS A 323 -0.07 23.63 -32.55
CA HIS A 323 -0.01 22.59 -33.58
C HIS A 323 1.42 22.07 -33.80
N GLN A 324 2.44 22.93 -33.72
CA GLN A 324 3.85 22.50 -33.81
C GLN A 324 4.30 21.69 -32.59
N VAL A 325 3.82 22.01 -31.38
CA VAL A 325 4.14 21.24 -30.17
C VAL A 325 3.52 19.84 -30.24
N ALA A 326 2.28 19.72 -30.75
CA ALA A 326 1.61 18.43 -30.92
C ALA A 326 2.36 17.51 -31.91
N LEU A 327 2.75 18.04 -33.08
CA LEU A 327 3.50 17.30 -34.10
C LEU A 327 4.90 16.84 -33.63
N HIS A 328 5.58 17.63 -32.81
CA HIS A 328 6.92 17.28 -32.29
C HIS A 328 6.90 16.23 -31.17
N VAL A 329 5.80 16.13 -30.42
CA VAL A 329 5.61 15.10 -29.39
C VAL A 329 5.34 13.74 -30.04
N GLU A 330 4.64 13.71 -31.17
CA GLU A 330 4.27 12.48 -31.88
C GLU A 330 5.46 11.84 -32.61
N GLU A 331 6.43 12.64 -33.10
CA GLU A 331 7.60 12.16 -33.84
C GLU A 331 8.72 11.58 -32.93
N ASN A 332 8.73 11.91 -31.63
CA ASN A 332 9.77 11.50 -30.67
C ASN A 332 9.37 10.35 -29.73
N LEU A 333 8.10 9.93 -29.72
CA LEU A 333 7.65 8.69 -29.07
C LEU A 333 7.64 7.57 -30.13
N ASN A 334 8.68 6.75 -30.16
CA ASN A 334 8.70 5.49 -30.93
C ASN A 334 7.59 4.54 -30.43
N VAL A 335 6.38 4.69 -30.95
CA VAL A 335 5.31 3.68 -30.89
C VAL A 335 5.49 2.79 -32.12
N PRO A 336 5.72 1.47 -31.98
CA PRO A 336 5.89 0.60 -33.13
C PRO A 336 4.56 0.41 -33.84
N THR A 337 4.49 0.85 -35.10
CA THR A 337 3.37 0.61 -36.02
C THR A 337 3.48 -0.77 -36.67
N PRO A 338 2.41 -1.58 -36.78
CA PRO A 338 2.44 -2.80 -37.59
C PRO A 338 2.33 -2.47 -39.08
N HIS A 339 3.13 -3.15 -39.89
CA HIS A 339 3.21 -3.03 -41.34
C HIS A 339 1.90 -3.31 -42.10
N SER A 340 1.81 -2.68 -43.26
CA SER A 340 0.72 -2.66 -44.22
C SER A 340 0.50 -3.97 -44.99
N ALA A 341 -0.77 -4.35 -45.17
CA ALA A 341 -1.27 -5.11 -46.32
C ALA A 341 -2.72 -4.67 -46.61
N GLY A 342 -2.97 -4.21 -47.83
CA GLY A 342 -4.25 -3.61 -48.21
C GLY A 342 -5.28 -4.61 -48.73
N TYR A 343 -6.56 -4.23 -48.65
CA TYR A 343 -7.63 -4.56 -49.61
C TYR A 343 -8.78 -3.53 -49.43
N ASN A 344 -9.30 -3.03 -50.57
CA ASN A 344 -10.52 -2.22 -50.69
C ASN A 344 -11.79 -3.09 -50.54
N MET A 345 -12.85 -2.61 -49.85
CA MET A 345 -14.25 -2.50 -50.34
C MET A 345 -15.29 -2.12 -49.23
N SER A 346 -16.11 -1.09 -49.51
CA SER A 346 -17.55 -0.82 -49.20
C SER A 346 -18.22 -1.00 -47.81
N CYS A 347 -18.94 0.07 -47.41
CA CYS A 347 -19.93 0.42 -46.34
C CYS A 347 -21.00 -0.65 -45.90
N PRO A 348 -21.89 -0.45 -44.87
CA PRO A 348 -22.27 0.76 -44.10
C PRO A 348 -22.48 0.60 -42.56
N ALA A 349 -22.92 1.71 -41.93
CA ALA A 349 -23.06 2.07 -40.51
C ALA A 349 -23.73 1.08 -39.52
N ASN A 350 -23.18 1.00 -38.29
CA ASN A 350 -23.84 1.26 -36.99
C ASN A 350 -22.80 1.23 -35.81
N GLN A 351 -22.93 2.22 -34.91
CA GLN A 351 -22.24 2.59 -33.63
C GLN A 351 -21.51 1.51 -32.77
N PRO A 352 -20.74 1.88 -31.69
CA PRO A 352 -19.89 3.06 -31.43
C PRO A 352 -18.51 2.70 -30.79
N GLN A 353 -17.43 3.42 -31.13
CA GLN A 353 -16.16 3.44 -30.35
C GLN A 353 -15.45 4.77 -30.61
N ASP A 354 -15.55 5.73 -29.69
CA ASP A 354 -14.66 6.89 -29.69
C ASP A 354 -13.36 6.50 -29.00
N LYS A 355 -12.30 6.45 -29.79
CA LYS A 355 -10.92 6.58 -29.33
C LYS A 355 -10.66 8.08 -29.24
N ASP A 356 -10.66 8.62 -28.02
CA ASP A 356 -10.35 10.03 -27.81
C ASP A 356 -8.89 10.32 -28.20
N LEU A 357 -8.79 11.04 -29.32
CA LEU A 357 -7.64 11.76 -29.79
C LEU A 357 -7.35 12.92 -28.81
N PHE A 358 -6.10 13.01 -28.38
CA PHE A 358 -5.61 13.98 -27.41
C PHE A 358 -5.81 15.42 -27.93
N VAL A 359 -6.80 16.13 -27.39
CA VAL A 359 -6.92 17.60 -27.49
C VAL A 359 -6.76 18.16 -26.09
N VAL A 360 -5.57 18.69 -25.80
CA VAL A 360 -5.37 19.55 -24.62
C VAL A 360 -6.07 20.88 -24.93
N SER A 361 -7.29 21.06 -24.44
CA SER A 361 -7.94 22.36 -24.43
C SER A 361 -7.47 23.13 -23.19
N LEU A 362 -6.42 23.93 -23.34
CA LEU A 362 -6.10 24.98 -22.36
C LEU A 362 -7.19 26.06 -22.47
N SER A 363 -8.07 26.12 -21.48
CA SER A 363 -9.08 27.16 -21.37
C SER A 363 -8.39 28.53 -21.25
N SER A 364 -8.50 29.33 -22.30
CA SER A 364 -8.11 30.73 -22.32
C SER A 364 -9.13 31.52 -21.51
N ASP A 365 -8.75 31.95 -20.30
CA ASP A 365 -9.27 33.19 -19.72
C ASP A 365 -8.32 33.67 -18.61
N GLN A 366 -7.82 34.90 -18.80
CA GLN A 366 -6.86 35.67 -17.98
C GLN A 366 -5.36 35.56 -18.35
N VAL A 367 -5.01 35.97 -19.57
CA VAL A 367 -3.64 36.41 -19.89
C VAL A 367 -3.61 37.94 -19.83
N ARG A 368 -3.10 38.48 -18.72
CA ARG A 368 -2.61 39.87 -18.62
C ARG A 368 -1.10 39.83 -18.45
N ASP A 369 -0.46 40.73 -19.18
CA ASP A 369 0.97 40.89 -19.45
C ASP A 369 1.97 40.65 -18.30
N ASP A 370 3.20 40.33 -18.72
CA ASP A 370 4.50 40.42 -18.03
C ASP A 370 4.99 39.25 -17.14
N SER A 371 4.22 38.18 -16.92
CA SER A 371 4.65 37.08 -16.02
C SER A 371 5.27 35.86 -16.72
N ASP A 372 5.05 35.68 -18.04
CA ASP A 372 5.41 34.43 -18.73
C ASP A 372 6.89 34.34 -19.17
N LEU A 373 7.64 35.45 -19.11
CA LEU A 373 9.08 35.44 -19.41
C LEU A 373 9.93 35.05 -18.20
N ALA A 374 9.39 35.14 -16.98
CA ALA A 374 10.08 34.74 -15.76
C ALA A 374 10.21 33.21 -15.60
N LEU A 375 9.35 32.43 -16.25
CA LEU A 375 9.32 30.96 -16.13
C LEU A 375 10.55 30.28 -16.77
N CYS A 376 11.16 30.90 -17.78
CA CYS A 376 12.33 30.34 -18.48
C CYS A 376 13.68 30.90 -17.96
N ASP A 377 13.67 31.86 -17.03
CA ASP A 377 14.86 32.53 -16.49
C ASP A 377 15.17 32.15 -15.02
N ASP A 378 14.23 31.53 -14.31
CA ASP A 378 14.50 30.97 -12.98
C ASP A 378 14.82 29.47 -13.10
N PRO A 379 15.99 28.98 -12.63
CA PRO A 379 16.19 27.56 -12.42
C PRO A 379 15.35 27.13 -11.20
N HIS A 380 14.02 27.16 -11.32
CA HIS A 380 13.17 26.38 -10.44
C HIS A 380 13.58 24.93 -10.67
N ILE A 381 14.38 24.42 -9.73
CA ILE A 381 14.66 23.00 -9.59
C ILE A 381 13.33 22.38 -9.17
N ASP A 382 12.42 22.18 -10.14
CA ASP A 382 11.25 21.36 -9.93
C ASP A 382 11.77 19.93 -9.75
N ASN A 383 11.84 19.53 -8.49
CA ASN A 383 12.26 18.21 -8.07
C ASN A 383 11.21 17.15 -8.47
N GLY A 384 10.10 17.53 -9.09
CA GLY A 384 8.93 16.69 -9.33
C GLY A 384 8.27 16.30 -8.01
N PRO A 385 7.14 15.59 -8.05
CA PRO A 385 6.46 15.20 -6.84
C PRO A 385 7.36 14.32 -5.96
N ILE A 386 7.58 14.73 -4.71
CA ILE A 386 8.27 13.90 -3.71
C ILE A 386 7.35 12.72 -3.41
N CYS A 387 7.73 11.53 -3.88
CA CYS A 387 6.94 10.32 -3.70
C CYS A 387 7.62 9.35 -2.74
N THR A 388 6.85 8.79 -1.80
CA THR A 388 7.29 7.79 -0.83
C THR A 388 6.26 6.66 -0.74
N PRO A 389 6.66 5.40 -0.51
CA PRO A 389 8.03 4.92 -0.38
C PRO A 389 8.79 4.92 -1.72
N LEU A 390 10.10 5.18 -1.68
CA LEU A 390 10.92 5.14 -2.88
C LEU A 390 11.08 3.70 -3.38
N PRO A 391 11.10 3.47 -4.70
CA PRO A 391 11.49 2.17 -5.26
C PRO A 391 12.90 1.79 -4.80
N ASP A 392 13.07 0.55 -4.36
CA ASP A 392 14.34 -0.01 -3.91
C ASP A 392 14.78 -1.17 -4.82
N ALA A 393 15.96 -1.76 -4.56
CA ALA A 393 16.44 -2.83 -5.45
C ALA A 393 15.54 -4.09 -5.40
N LEU A 394 14.80 -4.30 -4.30
CA LEU A 394 13.87 -5.40 -4.11
C LEU A 394 12.51 -5.14 -4.79
N ASN A 395 12.16 -3.88 -5.02
CA ASN A 395 10.97 -3.39 -5.73
C ASN A 395 11.35 -2.41 -6.86
N PRO A 396 11.97 -2.91 -7.95
CA PRO A 396 12.39 -2.09 -9.09
C PRO A 396 11.19 -1.60 -9.92
N CYS A 397 11.41 -0.55 -10.73
CA CYS A 397 10.37 -0.01 -11.62
C CYS A 397 10.29 -0.71 -12.98
N ASP A 398 11.45 -0.98 -13.60
CA ASP A 398 11.49 -1.39 -15.00
C ASP A 398 11.39 -2.90 -15.14
N ASP A 399 12.23 -3.65 -14.43
CA ASP A 399 12.35 -5.11 -14.55
C ASP A 399 12.59 -5.79 -13.20
N VAL A 400 11.99 -6.96 -12.99
CA VAL A 400 12.17 -7.79 -11.78
C VAL A 400 13.65 -8.12 -11.58
N ILE A 401 14.34 -8.50 -12.65
CA ILE A 401 15.78 -8.75 -12.70
C ILE A 401 16.43 -7.63 -13.54
N SER A 402 17.05 -6.66 -12.89
CA SER A 402 17.57 -5.46 -13.57
C SER A 402 18.79 -5.71 -14.47
N GLN A 403 19.63 -6.70 -14.18
CA GLN A 403 20.87 -6.96 -14.93
C GLN A 403 20.68 -7.96 -16.08
N GLY A 404 21.05 -7.59 -17.30
CA GLY A 404 20.91 -8.46 -18.48
C GLY A 404 21.66 -9.80 -18.38
N LEU A 405 22.90 -9.80 -17.87
CA LEU A 405 23.65 -11.05 -17.64
C LEU A 405 22.94 -11.97 -16.63
N LEU A 406 22.34 -11.39 -15.58
CA LEU A 406 21.63 -12.15 -14.56
C LEU A 406 20.37 -12.80 -15.13
N ARG A 407 19.64 -12.13 -16.05
CA ARG A 407 18.50 -12.73 -16.75
C ARG A 407 18.90 -13.99 -17.51
N VAL A 408 19.98 -13.91 -18.29
CA VAL A 408 20.49 -15.07 -19.06
C VAL A 408 20.89 -16.20 -18.10
N LEU A 409 21.61 -15.87 -17.03
CA LEU A 409 22.03 -16.86 -16.03
C LEU A 409 20.84 -17.55 -15.36
N VAL A 410 19.79 -16.83 -14.96
CA VAL A 410 18.62 -17.43 -14.30
C VAL A 410 17.89 -18.41 -15.22
N TRP A 411 17.74 -18.08 -16.51
CA TRP A 411 17.20 -19.02 -17.51
C TRP A 411 18.05 -20.28 -17.64
N VAL A 412 19.37 -20.13 -17.76
CA VAL A 412 20.28 -21.28 -17.90
C VAL A 412 20.27 -22.16 -16.64
N VAL A 413 20.39 -21.54 -15.47
CA VAL A 413 20.42 -22.20 -14.15
C VAL A 413 19.11 -22.94 -13.89
N SER A 414 17.95 -22.32 -14.14
CA SER A 414 16.63 -22.96 -13.93
C SER A 414 16.41 -24.16 -14.84
N LEU A 415 16.69 -24.04 -16.15
CA LEU A 415 16.55 -25.15 -17.10
C LEU A 415 17.53 -26.29 -16.79
N LEU A 416 18.77 -25.96 -16.41
CA LEU A 416 19.75 -26.95 -15.99
C LEU A 416 19.33 -27.68 -14.71
N ALA A 417 18.82 -26.95 -13.71
CA ALA A 417 18.32 -27.53 -12.47
C ALA A 417 17.18 -28.52 -12.74
N ILE A 418 16.19 -28.11 -13.52
CA ILE A 418 15.00 -28.93 -13.82
C ILE A 418 15.42 -30.17 -14.61
N SER A 419 16.21 -30.02 -15.68
CA SER A 419 16.62 -31.14 -16.53
C SER A 419 17.51 -32.15 -15.81
N ALA A 420 18.54 -31.68 -15.08
CA ALA A 420 19.46 -32.55 -14.35
C ALA A 420 18.75 -33.31 -13.22
N ASN A 421 17.93 -32.63 -12.41
CA ASN A 421 17.19 -33.26 -11.32
C ASN A 421 16.09 -34.21 -11.82
N SER A 422 15.41 -33.86 -12.91
CA SER A 422 14.43 -34.75 -13.55
C SER A 422 15.08 -36.02 -14.09
N LEU A 423 16.27 -35.91 -14.69
CA LEU A 423 17.05 -37.06 -15.14
C LEU A 423 17.46 -37.96 -13.96
N VAL A 424 17.90 -37.39 -12.84
CA VAL A 424 18.23 -38.14 -11.62
C VAL A 424 16.99 -38.86 -11.08
N LEU A 425 15.83 -38.20 -11.03
CA LEU A 425 14.60 -38.82 -10.57
C LEU A 425 14.15 -39.95 -11.52
N LEU A 426 14.19 -39.70 -12.83
CA LEU A 426 13.83 -40.69 -13.85
C LEU A 426 14.71 -41.94 -13.77
N THR A 427 16.03 -41.76 -13.67
CA THR A 427 16.98 -42.87 -13.54
C THR A 427 16.77 -43.66 -12.25
N LEU A 428 16.48 -43.00 -11.13
CA LEU A 428 16.15 -43.67 -9.87
C LEU A 428 14.84 -44.46 -9.94
N LEU A 429 13.81 -43.93 -10.59
CA LEU A 429 12.50 -44.59 -10.74
C LEU A 429 12.52 -45.76 -11.73
N THR A 430 13.37 -45.70 -12.76
CA THR A 430 13.47 -46.73 -13.81
C THR A 430 14.47 -47.85 -13.49
N CYS A 431 15.36 -47.65 -12.52
CA CYS A 431 16.36 -48.63 -12.13
C CYS A 431 15.73 -49.79 -11.34
N GLN A 432 15.91 -51.02 -11.82
CA GLN A 432 15.39 -52.26 -11.19
C GLN A 432 16.19 -52.72 -9.96
N GLN A 433 17.18 -51.95 -9.52
CA GLN A 433 17.96 -52.29 -8.34
C GLN A 433 17.15 -52.00 -7.07
N LYS A 434 17.36 -52.79 -6.00
CA LYS A 434 16.69 -52.58 -4.71
C LYS A 434 16.92 -51.15 -4.19
N MET A 435 15.86 -50.49 -3.72
CA MET A 435 15.91 -49.15 -3.17
C MET A 435 16.74 -49.14 -1.87
N SER A 436 17.92 -48.52 -1.93
CA SER A 436 18.76 -48.27 -0.76
C SER A 436 18.34 -46.96 -0.10
N VAL A 437 18.64 -46.83 1.20
CA VAL A 437 18.33 -45.61 1.98
C VAL A 437 18.92 -44.36 1.33
N THR A 438 20.17 -44.43 0.88
CA THR A 438 20.83 -43.28 0.24
C THR A 438 20.17 -42.92 -1.10
N ARG A 439 19.77 -43.90 -1.92
CA ARG A 439 19.06 -43.63 -3.19
C ARG A 439 17.70 -42.98 -2.95
N PHE A 440 17.00 -43.41 -1.91
CA PHE A 440 15.74 -42.80 -1.48
C PHE A 440 15.93 -41.33 -1.08
N LEU A 441 16.93 -41.01 -0.25
CA LEU A 441 17.22 -39.62 0.14
C LEU A 441 17.70 -38.76 -1.04
N MET A 442 18.52 -39.31 -1.95
CA MET A 442 18.93 -38.61 -3.17
C MET A 442 17.74 -38.29 -4.08
N GLY A 443 16.73 -39.15 -4.15
CA GLY A 443 15.50 -38.88 -4.90
C GLY A 443 14.71 -37.69 -4.32
N HIS A 444 14.61 -37.60 -2.99
CA HIS A 444 13.98 -36.45 -2.33
C HIS A 444 14.77 -35.15 -2.49
N LEU A 445 16.10 -35.22 -2.44
CA LEU A 445 16.96 -34.06 -2.70
C LEU A 445 16.77 -33.55 -4.14
N ALA A 446 16.76 -34.47 -5.12
CA ALA A 446 16.52 -34.12 -6.51
C ALA A 446 15.12 -33.52 -6.74
N PHE A 447 14.10 -34.03 -6.04
CA PHE A 447 12.76 -33.44 -6.07
C PHE A 447 12.74 -32.00 -5.53
N ALA A 448 13.37 -31.76 -4.37
CA ALA A 448 13.45 -30.43 -3.77
C ALA A 448 14.19 -29.43 -4.68
N ASP A 449 15.33 -29.83 -5.21
CA ASP A 449 16.14 -28.98 -6.11
C ASP A 449 15.45 -28.74 -7.46
N GLY A 450 14.67 -29.70 -7.97
CA GLY A 450 13.79 -29.52 -9.12
C GLY A 450 12.67 -28.49 -8.85
N CYS A 451 12.08 -28.51 -7.66
CA CYS A 451 11.08 -27.52 -7.23
C CYS A 451 11.70 -26.10 -7.15
N MET A 452 12.93 -25.97 -6.65
CA MET A 452 13.66 -24.69 -6.67
C MET A 452 13.90 -24.20 -8.10
N GLY A 453 14.26 -25.11 -9.03
CA GLY A 453 14.38 -24.80 -10.45
C GLY A 453 13.07 -24.29 -11.08
N MET A 454 11.94 -24.89 -10.73
CA MET A 454 10.60 -24.43 -11.18
C MET A 454 10.25 -23.04 -10.64
N TYR A 455 10.60 -22.73 -9.38
CA TYR A 455 10.45 -21.39 -8.83
C TYR A 455 11.24 -20.35 -9.63
N LEU A 456 12.51 -20.62 -9.94
CA LEU A 456 13.33 -19.70 -10.75
C LEU A 456 12.78 -19.50 -12.15
N LEU A 457 12.29 -20.57 -12.77
CA LEU A 457 11.66 -20.50 -14.09
C LEU A 457 10.41 -19.60 -14.07
N LEU A 458 9.61 -19.68 -12.99
CA LEU A 458 8.45 -18.80 -12.81
C LEU A 458 8.87 -17.33 -12.72
N ILE A 459 9.89 -17.01 -11.92
CA ILE A 459 10.42 -15.62 -11.82
C ILE A 459 10.97 -15.14 -13.17
N ALA A 460 11.72 -16.00 -13.88
CA ALA A 460 12.25 -15.68 -15.21
C ALA A 460 11.14 -15.42 -16.25
N PHE A 461 10.04 -16.18 -16.16
CA PHE A 461 8.88 -15.99 -17.01
C PHE A 461 8.18 -14.65 -16.74
N VAL A 462 7.98 -14.29 -15.47
CA VAL A 462 7.38 -12.99 -15.09
C VAL A 462 8.26 -11.84 -15.57
N ASP A 463 9.57 -11.91 -15.34
CA ASP A 463 10.52 -10.90 -15.81
C ASP A 463 10.46 -10.72 -17.34
N PHE A 464 10.37 -11.81 -18.09
CA PHE A 464 10.19 -11.76 -19.55
C PHE A 464 8.85 -11.14 -19.96
N TYR A 465 7.76 -11.50 -19.28
CA TYR A 465 6.42 -11.01 -19.60
C TYR A 465 6.25 -9.51 -19.31
N THR A 466 6.83 -9.03 -18.21
CA THR A 466 6.70 -7.63 -17.76
C THR A 466 7.84 -6.73 -18.23
N HIS A 467 8.58 -7.13 -19.28
CA HIS A 467 9.79 -6.45 -19.74
C HIS A 467 9.60 -4.94 -19.85
N SER A 468 10.46 -4.17 -19.17
CA SER A 468 10.50 -2.70 -19.10
C SER A 468 9.25 -2.00 -18.52
N GLN A 469 8.22 -2.75 -18.13
CA GLN A 469 6.94 -2.20 -17.63
C GLN A 469 6.49 -2.89 -16.34
N TYR A 470 7.44 -3.39 -15.53
CA TYR A 470 7.10 -4.12 -14.30
C TYR A 470 6.24 -3.32 -13.34
N TYR A 471 6.47 -2.01 -13.18
CA TYR A 471 5.70 -1.17 -12.24
C TYR A 471 4.17 -1.21 -12.44
N GLN A 472 3.69 -1.42 -13.68
CA GLN A 472 2.25 -1.51 -13.98
C GLN A 472 1.64 -2.83 -13.49
N TYR A 473 2.42 -3.91 -13.52
CA TYR A 473 1.98 -5.26 -13.14
C TYR A 473 2.43 -5.64 -11.73
N ALA A 474 3.34 -4.89 -11.11
CA ALA A 474 3.99 -5.22 -9.85
C ALA A 474 2.99 -5.54 -8.73
N ILE A 475 1.97 -4.70 -8.54
CA ILE A 475 0.97 -4.87 -7.48
C ILE A 475 0.12 -6.11 -7.74
N TYR A 476 -0.27 -6.36 -8.99
CA TYR A 476 -1.03 -7.56 -9.36
C TYR A 476 -0.22 -8.84 -9.20
N TRP A 477 1.07 -8.81 -9.54
CA TRP A 477 1.97 -9.93 -9.30
C TRP A 477 2.15 -10.20 -7.80
N GLN A 478 2.57 -9.18 -7.04
CA GLN A 478 2.86 -9.29 -5.60
C GLN A 478 1.64 -9.66 -4.77
N THR A 479 0.48 -9.05 -5.02
CA THR A 479 -0.76 -9.37 -4.29
C THR A 479 -1.51 -10.58 -4.85
N GLY A 480 -1.08 -11.09 -6.00
CA GLY A 480 -1.72 -12.20 -6.69
C GLY A 480 -1.35 -13.58 -6.13
N SER A 481 -2.10 -14.60 -6.55
CA SER A 481 -1.84 -16.00 -6.17
C SER A 481 -0.51 -16.53 -6.74
N GLY A 482 -0.04 -15.98 -7.86
CA GLY A 482 1.23 -16.37 -8.49
C GLY A 482 2.42 -16.17 -7.57
N CYS A 483 2.51 -15.02 -6.90
CA CYS A 483 3.59 -14.73 -5.97
C CYS A 483 3.51 -15.59 -4.70
N ASN A 484 2.30 -15.84 -4.19
CA ASN A 484 2.11 -16.77 -3.07
C ASN A 484 2.56 -18.20 -3.43
N LEU A 485 2.24 -18.70 -4.62
CA LEU A 485 2.70 -20.00 -5.09
C LEU A 485 4.23 -20.03 -5.24
N ALA A 486 4.82 -18.97 -5.79
CA ALA A 486 6.26 -18.83 -5.93
C ALA A 486 6.97 -18.89 -4.57
N GLY A 487 6.45 -18.16 -3.58
CA GLY A 487 6.99 -18.10 -2.23
C GLY A 487 6.85 -19.41 -1.46
N ILE A 488 5.71 -20.09 -1.57
CA ILE A 488 5.54 -21.43 -0.98
C ILE A 488 6.56 -22.38 -1.61
N LEU A 489 6.68 -22.38 -2.95
CA LEU A 489 7.57 -23.28 -3.67
C LEU A 489 9.04 -23.04 -3.30
N SER A 490 9.48 -21.79 -3.17
CA SER A 490 10.87 -21.45 -2.83
C SER A 490 11.24 -21.83 -1.39
N VAL A 491 10.40 -21.51 -0.41
CA VAL A 491 10.63 -21.86 1.01
C VAL A 491 10.54 -23.36 1.20
N PHE A 492 9.51 -24.02 0.66
CA PHE A 492 9.37 -25.47 0.75
C PHE A 492 10.57 -26.20 0.13
N ALA A 493 11.01 -25.79 -1.07
CA ALA A 493 12.13 -26.41 -1.76
C ALA A 493 13.46 -26.23 -1.02
N SER A 494 13.75 -25.02 -0.54
CA SER A 494 14.99 -24.73 0.20
C SER A 494 15.05 -25.49 1.52
N GLU A 495 13.99 -25.43 2.33
CA GLU A 495 13.93 -26.10 3.63
C GLU A 495 13.99 -27.64 3.49
N LEU A 496 13.28 -28.20 2.49
CA LEU A 496 13.34 -29.64 2.24
C LEU A 496 14.73 -30.09 1.77
N SER A 497 15.42 -29.28 0.96
CA SER A 497 16.78 -29.55 0.49
C SER A 497 17.76 -29.57 1.67
N VAL A 498 17.73 -28.55 2.54
CA VAL A 498 18.57 -28.48 3.75
C VAL A 498 18.27 -29.65 4.70
N TYR A 499 16.99 -29.93 4.99
CA TYR A 499 16.59 -31.06 5.82
C TYR A 499 17.11 -32.39 5.26
N THR A 500 16.92 -32.63 3.96
CA THR A 500 17.37 -33.86 3.31
C THR A 500 18.90 -33.99 3.35
N LEU A 501 19.65 -32.90 3.14
CA LEU A 501 21.10 -32.89 3.23
C LEU A 501 21.61 -33.21 4.64
N THR A 502 20.95 -32.67 5.68
CA THR A 502 21.28 -33.00 7.07
C THR A 502 21.04 -34.49 7.37
N LEU A 503 19.93 -35.04 6.88
CA LEU A 503 19.59 -36.44 7.07
C LEU A 503 20.53 -37.38 6.31
N ILE A 504 20.95 -37.01 5.10
CA ILE A 504 22.00 -37.73 4.35
C ILE A 504 23.30 -37.75 5.17
N SER A 505 23.67 -36.62 5.76
CA SER A 505 24.90 -36.49 6.56
C SER A 505 24.85 -37.33 7.83
N PHE A 506 23.73 -37.28 8.54
CA PHE A 506 23.50 -38.11 9.73
C PHE A 506 23.45 -39.60 9.39
N GLN A 507 22.75 -39.98 8.32
CA GLN A 507 22.68 -41.37 7.85
C GLN A 507 24.08 -41.93 7.56
N ARG A 508 24.95 -41.11 6.93
CA ARG A 508 26.33 -41.49 6.62
C ARG A 508 27.19 -41.62 7.87
N TRP A 509 27.10 -40.65 8.77
CA TRP A 509 27.78 -40.70 10.06
C TRP A 509 27.38 -41.96 10.84
N HIS A 510 26.08 -42.23 10.96
CA HIS A 510 25.57 -43.40 11.66
C HIS A 510 26.00 -44.71 11.00
N ALA A 511 26.00 -44.79 9.67
CA ALA A 511 26.42 -45.99 8.94
C ALA A 511 27.91 -46.30 9.14
N ILE A 512 28.78 -45.28 9.15
CA ILE A 512 30.23 -45.44 9.36
C ILE A 512 30.51 -45.76 10.83
N PHE A 513 29.88 -45.03 11.77
CA PHE A 513 30.07 -45.24 13.20
C PHE A 513 29.61 -46.63 13.65
N ASN A 514 28.44 -47.07 13.18
CA ASN A 514 27.86 -48.38 13.55
C ASN A 514 28.27 -49.53 12.62
N ALA A 515 29.15 -49.32 11.64
CA ALA A 515 29.75 -50.41 10.86
C ALA A 515 30.45 -51.46 11.74
N MET A 516 30.82 -51.10 12.97
CA MET A 516 31.42 -51.96 13.99
C MET A 516 30.40 -52.81 14.79
N ARG A 517 29.08 -52.65 14.59
CA ARG A 517 28.01 -53.47 15.22
C ARG A 517 26.90 -53.81 14.20
N PRO A 518 26.95 -54.98 13.54
CA PRO A 518 26.04 -55.37 12.44
C PRO A 518 24.53 -55.36 12.76
N ASP A 519 24.13 -55.39 14.04
CA ASP A 519 22.72 -55.54 14.44
C ASP A 519 21.91 -54.22 14.48
N ARG A 520 22.52 -53.06 14.19
CA ARG A 520 21.87 -51.73 14.32
C ARG A 520 21.92 -50.86 13.05
N HIS A 521 21.65 -51.40 11.87
CA HIS A 521 21.53 -50.58 10.66
C HIS A 521 20.21 -49.78 10.62
N MET A 522 20.27 -48.52 10.19
CA MET A 522 19.05 -47.74 9.92
C MET A 522 18.31 -48.33 8.72
N ARG A 523 17.19 -49.00 9.00
CA ARG A 523 16.29 -49.54 7.98
C ARG A 523 15.53 -48.43 7.26
N LEU A 524 15.15 -48.68 6.01
CA LEU A 524 14.36 -47.74 5.18
C LEU A 524 13.12 -47.20 5.90
N ARG A 525 12.42 -48.04 6.69
CA ARG A 525 11.23 -47.63 7.47
C ARG A 525 11.49 -46.42 8.37
N HIS A 526 12.61 -46.38 9.09
CA HIS A 526 12.92 -45.26 9.99
C HIS A 526 13.14 -43.97 9.19
N ILE A 527 13.82 -44.08 8.05
CA ILE A 527 14.13 -42.92 7.20
C ILE A 527 12.88 -42.41 6.49
N THR A 528 11.97 -43.30 6.08
CA THR A 528 10.67 -42.91 5.54
C THR A 528 9.86 -42.11 6.58
N VAL A 529 9.83 -42.55 7.84
CA VAL A 529 9.15 -41.80 8.91
C VAL A 529 9.81 -40.44 9.15
N LEU A 530 11.15 -40.38 9.22
CA LEU A 530 11.87 -39.11 9.35
C LEU A 530 11.59 -38.16 8.18
N MET A 531 11.59 -38.66 6.95
CA MET A 531 11.24 -37.85 5.78
C MET A 531 9.80 -37.36 5.83
N LEU A 532 8.83 -38.17 6.27
CA LEU A 532 7.43 -37.71 6.42
C LEU A 532 7.32 -36.56 7.44
N VAL A 533 8.05 -36.63 8.56
CA VAL A 533 8.10 -35.55 9.54
C VAL A 533 8.75 -34.30 8.94
N GLY A 534 9.86 -34.46 8.22
CA GLY A 534 10.53 -33.35 7.52
C GLY A 534 9.61 -32.66 6.51
N TRP A 535 8.92 -33.43 5.68
CA TRP A 535 7.93 -32.92 4.73
C TRP A 535 6.84 -32.09 5.41
N LEU A 536 6.26 -32.62 6.50
CA LEU A 536 5.24 -31.91 7.26
C LEU A 536 5.77 -30.58 7.79
N LEU A 537 6.99 -30.58 8.35
CA LEU A 537 7.63 -29.38 8.88
C LEU A 537 7.90 -28.33 7.79
N CYS A 538 8.46 -28.73 6.65
CA CYS A 538 8.74 -27.83 5.54
C CYS A 538 7.45 -27.23 4.94
N VAL A 539 6.39 -28.03 4.83
CA VAL A 539 5.07 -27.54 4.38
C VAL A 539 4.49 -26.53 5.38
N ILE A 540 4.57 -26.81 6.68
CA ILE A 540 4.12 -25.87 7.70
C ILE A 540 4.89 -24.55 7.58
N ILE A 541 6.22 -24.59 7.56
CA ILE A 541 7.06 -23.39 7.43
C ILE A 541 6.69 -22.58 6.17
N ALA A 542 6.51 -23.24 5.03
CA ALA A 542 6.14 -22.57 3.77
C ALA A 542 4.71 -22.00 3.75
N LEU A 543 3.79 -22.50 4.58
CA LEU A 543 2.41 -22.00 4.63
C LEU A 543 2.22 -20.86 5.64
N LEU A 544 3.08 -20.72 6.64
CA LEU A 544 2.96 -19.67 7.67
C LEU A 544 2.87 -18.24 7.10
N PRO A 545 3.64 -17.84 6.06
CA PRO A 545 3.48 -16.52 5.45
C PRO A 545 2.16 -16.33 4.69
N VAL A 546 1.46 -17.38 4.29
CA VAL A 546 0.12 -17.26 3.69
C VAL A 546 -0.96 -17.16 4.78
N LEU A 547 -0.70 -17.75 5.94
CA LEU A 547 -1.57 -17.67 7.12
C LEU A 547 -1.45 -16.34 7.89
N GLY A 548 -0.64 -15.39 7.41
CA GLY A 548 -0.52 -14.05 7.97
C GLY A 548 0.54 -13.87 9.05
N VAL A 549 1.42 -14.86 9.28
CA VAL A 549 2.58 -14.72 10.19
C VAL A 549 3.68 -13.85 9.58
N ASN A 550 3.86 -13.95 8.26
CA ASN A 550 4.70 -13.09 7.42
C ASN A 550 3.94 -12.88 6.10
N THR A 551 4.56 -12.34 5.06
CA THR A 551 3.96 -12.18 3.72
C THR A 551 5.00 -12.34 2.62
N TYR A 552 4.62 -13.00 1.52
CA TYR A 552 5.44 -13.09 0.31
C TYR A 552 5.33 -11.85 -0.59
N GLN A 553 4.43 -10.91 -0.27
CA GLN A 553 4.03 -9.83 -1.17
C GLN A 553 4.96 -8.60 -1.12
N ARG A 554 5.93 -8.57 -0.19
CA ARG A 554 6.78 -7.39 0.06
C ARG A 554 7.88 -7.15 -0.96
N VAL A 555 8.36 -8.21 -1.60
CA VAL A 555 9.50 -8.16 -2.53
C VAL A 555 9.12 -8.77 -3.87
N SER A 556 9.65 -8.24 -4.97
CA SER A 556 9.31 -8.67 -6.34
C SER A 556 9.52 -10.17 -6.64
N ILE A 557 10.48 -10.79 -5.94
CA ILE A 557 10.84 -12.23 -6.08
C ILE A 557 10.10 -13.16 -5.11
N CYS A 558 9.13 -12.64 -4.35
CA CYS A 558 8.23 -13.43 -3.52
C CYS A 558 8.88 -14.21 -2.36
N LEU A 559 9.87 -13.61 -1.69
CA LEU A 559 10.48 -14.15 -0.48
C LEU A 559 9.89 -13.49 0.78
N PRO A 560 9.80 -14.22 1.90
CA PRO A 560 9.18 -13.71 3.13
C PRO A 560 10.16 -12.81 3.87
N MET A 561 10.21 -11.54 3.48
CA MET A 561 11.16 -10.54 3.97
C MET A 561 10.48 -9.39 4.74
N ASP A 562 9.23 -9.57 5.20
CA ASP A 562 8.56 -8.56 6.00
C ASP A 562 9.20 -8.44 7.39
N THR A 563 9.58 -7.22 7.77
CA THR A 563 10.19 -6.91 9.06
C THR A 563 9.42 -5.82 9.82
N GLU A 564 8.22 -5.42 9.38
CA GLU A 564 7.46 -4.37 10.06
C GLU A 564 6.85 -4.84 11.38
N THR A 565 6.49 -6.12 11.49
CA THR A 565 5.89 -6.69 12.70
C THR A 565 6.88 -7.59 13.44
N THR A 566 6.79 -7.60 14.78
CA THR A 566 7.62 -8.45 15.65
C THR A 566 7.42 -9.94 15.35
N VAL A 567 6.20 -10.34 14.98
CA VAL A 567 5.86 -11.72 14.60
C VAL A 567 6.53 -12.11 13.29
N ALA A 568 6.50 -11.24 12.28
CA ALA A 568 7.15 -11.49 11.00
C ALA A 568 8.69 -11.56 11.13
N GLN A 569 9.27 -10.66 11.94
CA GLN A 569 10.70 -10.71 12.28
C GLN A 569 11.08 -12.01 12.98
N ALA A 570 10.30 -12.45 13.98
CA ALA A 570 10.54 -13.70 14.70
C ALA A 570 10.50 -14.92 13.79
N TYR A 571 9.60 -14.94 12.80
CA TYR A 571 9.55 -15.99 11.77
C TYR A 571 10.84 -16.06 10.96
N ILE A 572 11.31 -14.93 10.41
CA ILE A 572 12.53 -14.87 9.59
C ILE A 572 13.73 -15.37 10.41
N ILE A 573 13.89 -14.85 11.63
CA ILE A 573 14.99 -15.25 12.53
C ILE A 573 14.92 -16.75 12.85
N SER A 574 13.73 -17.30 13.07
CA SER A 574 13.55 -18.73 13.37
C SER A 574 13.97 -19.61 12.20
N VAL A 575 13.53 -19.30 10.98
CA VAL A 575 13.88 -20.04 9.76
C VAL A 575 15.39 -19.97 9.50
N LEU A 576 15.99 -18.77 9.58
CA LEU A 576 17.44 -18.60 9.42
C LEU A 576 18.23 -19.35 10.50
N SER A 577 17.76 -19.34 11.75
CA SER A 577 18.41 -20.06 12.85
C SER A 577 18.37 -21.58 12.64
N ILE A 578 17.24 -22.13 12.18
CA ILE A 578 17.12 -23.56 11.83
C ILE A 578 18.15 -23.93 10.76
N ASN A 579 18.30 -23.11 9.72
CA ASN A 579 19.28 -23.32 8.66
C ASN A 579 20.73 -23.29 9.17
N VAL A 580 21.06 -22.37 10.08
CA VAL A 580 22.38 -22.31 10.73
C VAL A 580 22.63 -23.54 11.61
N ILE A 581 21.64 -23.97 12.40
CA ILE A 581 21.74 -25.17 13.26
C ILE A 581 21.94 -26.42 12.39
N ALA A 582 21.16 -26.55 11.32
CA ALA A 582 21.29 -27.64 10.34
C ALA A 582 22.71 -27.71 9.76
N PHE A 583 23.28 -26.56 9.41
CA PHE A 583 24.65 -26.48 8.93
C PHE A 583 25.68 -26.92 9.99
N ILE A 584 25.53 -26.49 11.24
CA ILE A 584 26.42 -26.91 12.35
C ILE A 584 26.36 -28.43 12.54
N VAL A 585 25.16 -29.02 12.54
CA VAL A 585 24.98 -30.47 12.66
C VAL A 585 25.70 -31.23 11.55
N VAL A 586 25.57 -30.76 10.30
CA VAL A 586 26.29 -31.33 9.14
C VAL A 586 27.79 -31.27 9.39
N CYS A 587 28.34 -30.10 9.74
CA CYS A 587 29.76 -29.94 10.03
C CYS A 587 30.27 -30.88 11.13
N LEU A 588 29.56 -30.98 12.25
CA LEU A 588 29.94 -31.88 13.35
C LEU A 588 29.94 -33.35 12.92
N CYS A 589 28.92 -33.78 12.15
CA CYS A 589 28.86 -35.14 11.62
C CYS A 589 30.10 -35.48 10.76
N TYR A 590 30.51 -34.56 9.88
CA TYR A 590 31.65 -34.81 8.99
C TYR A 590 33.00 -34.64 9.65
N LEU A 591 33.15 -33.72 10.61
CA LEU A 591 34.35 -33.65 11.45
C LEU A 591 34.55 -34.99 12.16
N HIS A 592 33.49 -35.55 12.73
CA HIS A 592 33.56 -36.87 13.38
C HIS A 592 33.89 -37.99 12.39
N ILE A 593 33.29 -38.00 11.20
CA ILE A 593 33.67 -38.96 10.14
C ILE A 593 35.14 -38.82 9.77
N TYR A 594 35.65 -37.60 9.60
CA TYR A 594 37.03 -37.33 9.25
C TYR A 594 38.01 -37.89 10.30
N PHE A 595 37.75 -37.62 11.58
CA PHE A 595 38.58 -38.17 12.66
C PHE A 595 38.52 -39.70 12.73
N MET A 596 37.36 -40.32 12.46
CA MET A 596 37.24 -41.78 12.41
C MET A 596 38.02 -42.39 11.25
N VAL A 597 37.96 -41.79 10.05
CA VAL A 597 38.64 -42.30 8.85
C VAL A 597 40.16 -42.12 8.93
N HIS A 598 40.63 -41.06 9.58
CA HIS A 598 42.07 -40.76 9.68
C HIS A 598 42.75 -41.36 10.92
N ASN A 599 42.02 -42.14 11.72
CA ASN A 599 42.59 -42.83 12.88
C ASN A 599 43.50 -43.98 12.40
N PRO A 600 44.81 -44.00 12.74
CA PRO A 600 45.78 -44.97 12.21
C PRO A 600 45.56 -46.43 12.65
N GLN A 601 44.66 -46.68 13.62
CA GLN A 601 44.26 -48.04 14.00
C GLN A 601 43.17 -48.65 13.10
N HIS A 602 42.70 -47.93 12.08
CA HIS A 602 41.66 -48.39 11.14
C HIS A 602 42.22 -48.55 9.73
N ASP A 603 42.15 -49.76 9.17
CA ASP A 603 42.34 -50.00 7.74
C ASP A 603 41.15 -49.43 6.96
N SER A 604 41.18 -48.12 6.72
CA SER A 604 40.15 -47.46 5.92
C SER A 604 40.26 -47.86 4.46
N SER A 605 39.17 -48.36 3.87
CA SER A 605 39.18 -48.74 2.45
C SER A 605 39.35 -47.49 1.59
N ARG A 606 40.07 -47.60 0.45
CA ARG A 606 40.17 -46.53 -0.57
C ARG A 606 38.79 -46.00 -1.05
N PHE A 607 37.75 -46.81 -0.88
CA PHE A 607 36.38 -46.46 -1.26
C PHE A 607 35.79 -45.42 -0.29
N ASP A 608 36.07 -45.56 1.02
CA ASP A 608 35.53 -44.67 2.06
C ASP A 608 36.17 -43.28 2.01
N THR A 609 37.46 -43.17 1.66
CA THR A 609 38.16 -41.89 1.46
C THR A 609 37.70 -41.16 0.18
N SER A 610 37.51 -41.88 -0.93
CA SER A 610 36.97 -41.31 -2.17
C SER A 610 35.53 -40.78 -1.98
N MET A 611 34.75 -41.52 -1.19
CA MET A 611 33.37 -41.18 -0.88
C MET A 611 33.29 -39.99 0.09
N ALA A 612 34.11 -39.94 1.15
CA ALA A 612 34.19 -38.80 2.07
C ALA A 612 34.58 -37.49 1.38
N LYS A 613 35.54 -37.53 0.44
CA LYS A 613 35.95 -36.34 -0.35
C LYS A 613 34.80 -35.76 -1.18
N ARG A 614 33.96 -36.62 -1.77
CA ARG A 614 32.79 -36.19 -2.55
C ARG A 614 31.71 -35.55 -1.68
N MET A 615 31.53 -36.06 -0.46
CA MET A 615 30.60 -35.46 0.50
C MET A 615 31.12 -34.13 1.06
N ALA A 616 32.44 -33.98 1.27
CA ALA A 616 33.06 -32.72 1.71
C ALA A 616 32.88 -31.58 0.70
N VAL A 617 33.02 -31.85 -0.60
CA VAL A 617 32.79 -30.86 -1.67
C VAL A 617 31.36 -30.33 -1.64
N LEU A 618 30.40 -31.16 -1.26
CA LEU A 618 28.98 -30.80 -1.17
C LEU A 618 28.64 -29.94 0.04
N ILE A 619 29.24 -30.22 1.18
CA ILE A 619 29.11 -29.36 2.37
C ILE A 619 29.70 -27.99 2.07
N PHE A 620 30.86 -27.96 1.42
CA PHE A 620 31.55 -26.72 1.08
C PHE A 620 30.77 -25.86 0.08
N THR A 621 30.16 -26.48 -0.94
CA THR A 621 29.30 -25.77 -1.89
C THR A 621 28.01 -25.27 -1.24
N ASN A 622 27.37 -26.09 -0.40
CA ASN A 622 26.20 -25.67 0.38
C ASN A 622 26.54 -24.52 1.35
N PHE A 623 27.70 -24.58 2.02
CA PHE A 623 28.18 -23.52 2.91
C PHE A 623 28.42 -22.20 2.17
N LEU A 624 29.16 -22.24 1.06
CA LEU A 624 29.46 -21.05 0.27
C LEU A 624 28.20 -20.39 -0.29
N CYS A 625 27.16 -21.16 -0.59
CA CYS A 625 25.88 -20.62 -1.03
C CYS A 625 25.04 -20.07 0.12
N LEU A 626 25.05 -20.71 1.30
CA LEU A 626 24.15 -20.40 2.42
C LEU A 626 24.66 -19.28 3.35
N VAL A 627 25.99 -19.16 3.54
CA VAL A 627 26.58 -18.16 4.45
C VAL A 627 26.21 -16.71 4.10
N PRO A 628 26.32 -16.28 2.82
CA PRO A 628 26.01 -14.90 2.48
C PRO A 628 24.53 -14.55 2.73
N ILE A 629 23.64 -15.52 2.52
CA ILE A 629 22.19 -15.38 2.70
C ILE A 629 21.84 -15.26 4.19
N CYS A 630 22.38 -16.15 5.03
CA CYS A 630 22.14 -16.10 6.48
C CYS A 630 22.70 -14.83 7.12
N PHE A 631 23.90 -14.41 6.69
CA PHE A 631 24.51 -13.17 7.17
C PHE A 631 23.66 -11.94 6.81
N TYR A 632 23.21 -11.85 5.55
CA TYR A 632 22.35 -10.75 5.10
C TYR A 632 20.98 -10.77 5.78
N GLY A 633 20.32 -11.93 5.85
CA GLY A 633 19.01 -12.06 6.49
C GLY A 633 19.03 -11.65 7.96
N LEU A 634 20.08 -12.01 8.71
CA LEU A 634 20.25 -11.59 10.10
C LEU A 634 20.57 -10.08 10.20
N SER A 635 21.46 -9.56 9.35
CA SER A 635 21.80 -8.12 9.30
C SER A 635 20.57 -7.24 9.02
N ALA A 636 19.68 -7.68 8.12
CA ALA A 636 18.41 -7.01 7.84
C ALA A 636 17.44 -7.10 9.04
N ALA A 637 17.35 -8.27 9.68
CA ALA A 637 16.50 -8.46 10.87
C ALA A 637 16.93 -7.59 12.07
N PHE A 638 18.23 -7.31 12.23
CA PHE A 638 18.75 -6.41 13.27
C PHE A 638 18.76 -4.92 12.87
N HIS A 639 18.12 -4.56 11.74
CA HIS A 639 18.03 -3.18 11.24
C HIS A 639 19.37 -2.48 11.01
N GLN A 640 20.43 -3.25 10.73
CA GLN A 640 21.75 -2.73 10.35
C GLN A 640 22.21 -3.36 9.04
N PRO A 641 21.73 -2.88 7.87
CA PRO A 641 22.16 -3.41 6.59
C PRO A 641 23.63 -3.03 6.32
N LEU A 642 24.54 -4.00 6.42
CA LEU A 642 26.00 -3.79 6.28
C LEU A 642 26.49 -3.77 4.82
N MET A 643 25.62 -4.01 3.84
CA MET A 643 25.93 -4.06 2.40
C MET A 643 24.89 -3.29 1.58
N THR A 644 25.30 -2.77 0.41
CA THR A 644 24.39 -2.03 -0.46
C THR A 644 23.29 -2.93 -1.04
N ILE A 645 22.07 -2.39 -1.19
CA ILE A 645 20.87 -3.15 -1.57
C ILE A 645 21.02 -3.79 -2.98
N THR A 646 21.81 -3.17 -3.86
CA THR A 646 22.09 -3.66 -5.22
C THR A 646 22.88 -4.97 -5.20
N ASP A 647 23.90 -5.08 -4.35
CA ASP A 647 24.73 -6.29 -4.22
C ASP A 647 23.94 -7.43 -3.55
N SER A 648 23.01 -7.08 -2.64
CA SER A 648 22.14 -8.06 -1.97
C SER A 648 21.17 -8.76 -2.92
N LYS A 649 20.68 -8.06 -3.96
CA LYS A 649 19.81 -8.66 -4.98
C LYS A 649 20.54 -9.71 -5.81
N VAL A 650 21.78 -9.42 -6.21
CA VAL A 650 22.63 -10.38 -6.92
C VAL A 650 22.91 -11.60 -6.04
N LEU A 651 23.18 -11.36 -4.75
CA LEU A 651 23.40 -12.43 -3.77
C LEU A 651 22.17 -13.35 -3.65
N LEU A 652 20.98 -12.77 -3.52
CA LEU A 652 19.74 -13.49 -3.28
C LEU A 652 19.17 -14.16 -4.54
N VAL A 653 19.40 -13.62 -5.74
CA VAL A 653 18.94 -14.21 -7.00
C VAL A 653 19.93 -15.25 -7.54
N LEU A 654 21.24 -15.07 -7.31
CA LEU A 654 22.27 -15.97 -7.83
C LEU A 654 22.70 -17.03 -6.80
N PHE A 655 23.02 -16.68 -5.56
CA PHE A 655 23.58 -17.66 -4.59
C PHE A 655 22.51 -18.51 -3.92
N TYR A 656 21.32 -17.97 -3.69
CA TYR A 656 20.18 -18.69 -3.12
C TYR A 656 19.83 -19.98 -3.89
N PRO A 657 19.82 -20.00 -5.23
CA PRO A 657 19.45 -21.19 -5.99
C PRO A 657 20.64 -21.98 -6.58
N LEU A 658 21.85 -21.42 -6.57
CA LEU A 658 23.06 -22.04 -7.17
C LEU A 658 23.35 -23.43 -6.57
N ASN A 659 23.02 -23.61 -5.30
CA ASN A 659 23.21 -24.86 -4.57
C ASN A 659 22.41 -26.02 -5.21
N SER A 660 21.17 -25.77 -5.62
CA SER A 660 20.28 -26.75 -6.24
C SER A 660 20.74 -27.22 -7.64
N CYS A 661 21.51 -26.39 -8.35
CA CYS A 661 22.13 -26.79 -9.61
C CYS A 661 23.39 -27.64 -9.41
N ALA A 662 24.15 -27.40 -8.34
CA ALA A 662 25.42 -28.07 -8.09
C ALA A 662 25.23 -29.51 -7.57
N HIS A 663 24.19 -29.75 -6.76
CA HIS A 663 23.94 -31.04 -6.10
C HIS A 663 23.91 -32.26 -7.05
N PRO A 664 23.21 -32.23 -8.20
CA PRO A 664 23.13 -33.39 -9.10
C PRO A 664 24.47 -33.78 -9.70
N PHE A 665 25.34 -32.80 -9.99
CA PHE A 665 26.65 -33.05 -10.58
C PHE A 665 27.57 -33.75 -9.60
N PHE A 666 27.60 -33.29 -8.34
CA PHE A 666 28.51 -33.84 -7.34
C PHE A 666 28.05 -35.20 -6.78
N TYR A 667 26.74 -35.46 -6.64
CA TYR A 667 26.23 -36.71 -6.04
C TYR A 667 25.78 -37.79 -7.02
N ALA A 668 25.29 -37.43 -8.21
CA ALA A 668 24.70 -38.39 -9.14
C ALA A 668 25.53 -38.51 -10.42
N ILE A 669 25.63 -37.43 -11.19
CA ILE A 669 26.13 -37.46 -12.58
C ILE A 669 27.60 -37.90 -12.63
N LEU A 670 28.48 -37.42 -11.75
CA LEU A 670 29.91 -37.78 -11.76
C LEU A 670 30.24 -39.14 -11.12
N THR A 671 29.24 -39.97 -10.79
CA THR A 671 29.47 -41.28 -10.16
C THR A 671 29.46 -42.42 -11.18
N LYS A 672 30.47 -43.31 -11.13
CA LYS A 672 30.58 -44.47 -12.02
C LYS A 672 29.34 -45.39 -11.97
N ALA A 673 28.68 -45.48 -10.82
CA ALA A 673 27.46 -46.25 -10.65
C ALA A 673 26.28 -45.65 -11.44
N PHE A 674 26.13 -44.32 -11.42
CA PHE A 674 25.09 -43.62 -12.16
C PHE A 674 25.34 -43.63 -13.67
N HIS A 675 26.60 -43.45 -14.11
CA HIS A 675 26.95 -43.65 -15.53
C HIS A 675 26.56 -45.04 -16.03
N ARG A 676 26.75 -46.08 -15.21
CA ARG A 676 26.33 -47.46 -15.55
C ARG A 676 24.81 -47.57 -15.64
N ASP A 677 24.08 -46.94 -14.73
CA ASP A 677 22.61 -46.94 -14.73
C ASP A 677 22.04 -46.13 -15.92
N ILE A 678 22.68 -45.01 -16.33
CA ILE A 678 22.36 -44.27 -17.57
C ILE A 678 22.66 -45.10 -18.81
N LEU A 679 23.81 -45.79 -18.89
CA LEU A 679 24.13 -46.68 -20.00
C LEU A 679 23.10 -47.79 -20.15
N MET A 680 22.61 -48.34 -19.03
CA MET A 680 21.50 -49.31 -19.04
C MET A 680 20.20 -48.67 -19.52
N LEU A 681 19.89 -47.43 -19.13
CA LEU A 681 18.73 -46.68 -19.64
C LEU A 681 18.81 -46.43 -21.14
N LEU A 682 19.95 -45.92 -21.64
CA LEU A 682 20.20 -45.64 -23.06
C LEU A 682 20.16 -46.91 -23.91
N SER A 683 20.63 -48.04 -23.37
CA SER A 683 20.49 -49.35 -24.03
C SER A 683 19.04 -49.82 -24.14
N ARG A 684 18.17 -49.45 -23.18
CA ARG A 684 16.73 -49.76 -23.20
C ARG A 684 15.93 -48.84 -24.12
N VAL A 685 16.34 -47.58 -24.25
CA VAL A 685 15.73 -46.59 -25.16
C VAL A 685 16.22 -46.78 -26.61
N GLY A 686 17.16 -47.71 -26.85
CA GLY A 686 17.61 -48.09 -28.19
C GLY A 686 18.70 -47.18 -28.78
N LEU A 687 19.29 -46.29 -27.98
CA LEU A 687 20.29 -45.30 -28.42
C LEU A 687 21.75 -45.81 -28.35
N CYS A 688 21.99 -46.95 -27.71
CA CYS A 688 23.30 -47.62 -27.70
C CYS A 688 23.14 -49.14 -27.86
N GLN A 689 23.53 -49.67 -29.02
CA GLN A 689 23.77 -51.11 -29.17
C GLN A 689 25.14 -51.44 -28.55
N LYS A 690 25.17 -52.45 -27.69
CA LYS A 690 26.41 -53.04 -27.17
C LYS A 690 27.21 -53.58 -28.36
N HIS A 691 28.44 -53.08 -28.53
CA HIS A 691 29.50 -53.82 -29.20
C HIS A 691 30.53 -54.28 -28.18
#